data_AF-A0A7W8JX20-F1
#
_entry.id   AF-A0A7W8JX20-F1
#
_cell.length_a   1.000
_cell.length_b   1.000
_cell.length_c   1.000
_cell.angle_alpha   90.00
_cell.angle_beta   90.00
_cell.angle_gamma   90.00
#
_symmetry.space_group_name_H-M   'P 1'
#
loop_
_entity.id
_entity.type
_entity.pdbx_description
1 polymer ?
#
loop_
_entity_poly.entity_id
_entity_poly.type
_entity_poly.pdbx_seq_one_letter_code
_entity_poly.pdbx_strand_id
1 'polypeptide(L)'
;MTASFDSPTLPLAPNLSTRASPGREEVRHVPGLESHQGPGPALILRWNTLGVTGTVDVVLHFHGFSGRGAAMNLVSDKEAASGLDWGDPSGLDPAQGRTRPTLALLPRGHFYGGRTGTGYDFPALMRPGGSRALIGWSLTRFAARVGVPTLTPGRLILTAHSGGGAALWRVLDDLNPHEVHVFDALYQSPGPLLRWAARRIEADASASGDLETHMREDGGALRVLYTAHGGTAGNSLEARRGLDRLLAAHPQLRRWYAVELTATSHGEVPRRFGWRLLRDAGAALPGHSPSGTPATPPGTGGQPTLRPGARGEAVREAQRKLNAAHAHEVAAGRLGLPGAPLTEDGAFGRRTQAAVIAFQRLAFPGEPGQHDGVIGPATWARLEGVGSARPAGSPDATSLDEAASEFPDEEEAQGAPPPLPVTAQPRAVPRDDPVPFAPPPAPGAFWPLRTDDPRGRLVSYVTAEGRTVGRAGRIFMAQRQGTRDGQTLPRWHVGLDLYARAGDTVVACEAGRITEFAFFYRARSGQRTYRLLVAHQGVVANYGEVTADSLTRHGLSVGAPVRAGQPIGVVSDTNMLHFETYTPGTSRSFQWWPDRPRPENLLNPTRYLLALQARGEGHTAPAPAEPVAGGTEPEPGNAPAPLTGPRVPQGFRAVARRGQVRGLARYGGRRVDEVLGGLAAAGRITLTREDIDTLQRVANVETGGLIQGLNTWDSAVVSIGFMQWTLQHGKLQEWIRRATAAFARHGIELDPARTYLWTREGRTVAEQGAIRGAATRDELRWDGWAQRFFSAGLDEEAVVIEAALALEHLRRHRTGLRAYLQNPALYDVFMGHYRASLRVRGLFQAAYNNLPAAAKRGTATALGAAGAMDSERFAALLAEALLAAYAERADNGTRIVSETRTGARMS
;
A
#
# COMPACT_ATOMS: atom_id res chain seq x y z
N MET A 1 -30.54 -8.68 14.71
CA MET A 1 -31.31 -9.95 14.64
C MET A 1 -31.28 -10.47 13.20
N THR A 2 -31.45 -11.78 12.98
CA THR A 2 -31.40 -12.40 11.64
C THR A 2 -32.74 -12.32 10.93
N ALA A 3 -32.83 -11.58 9.82
CA ALA A 3 -33.87 -11.81 8.83
C ALA A 3 -33.55 -13.14 8.11
N SER A 4 -34.45 -14.12 8.23
CA SER A 4 -34.38 -15.37 7.47
C SER A 4 -34.80 -15.14 6.01
N PHE A 5 -34.51 -16.10 5.14
CA PHE A 5 -35.15 -16.16 3.83
C PHE A 5 -36.48 -16.90 3.99
N ASP A 6 -37.57 -16.16 4.11
CA ASP A 6 -38.91 -16.74 4.22
C ASP A 6 -39.34 -17.48 2.95
N SER A 7 -40.23 -18.47 3.12
CA SER A 7 -40.74 -19.31 2.02
C SER A 7 -41.31 -18.47 0.86
N PRO A 8 -40.95 -18.76 -0.40
CA PRO A 8 -41.40 -17.96 -1.54
C PRO A 8 -42.92 -18.01 -1.72
N THR A 9 -43.55 -16.86 -2.00
CA THR A 9 -44.94 -16.81 -2.46
C THR A 9 -45.05 -17.52 -3.81
N LEU A 10 -45.73 -18.66 -3.85
CA LEU A 10 -45.77 -19.53 -5.02
C LEU A 10 -46.77 -19.04 -6.07
N PRO A 11 -46.44 -19.12 -7.37
CA PRO A 11 -47.41 -18.91 -8.44
C PRO A 11 -48.38 -20.10 -8.56
N LEU A 12 -49.53 -19.88 -9.22
CA LEU A 12 -50.47 -20.96 -9.57
C LEU A 12 -49.76 -22.04 -10.41
N ALA A 13 -50.00 -23.31 -10.05
CA ALA A 13 -49.32 -24.45 -10.64
C ALA A 13 -49.71 -24.65 -12.12
N PRO A 14 -48.75 -24.74 -13.06
CA PRO A 14 -49.00 -25.22 -14.41
C PRO A 14 -49.33 -26.72 -14.42
N ASN A 15 -49.97 -27.18 -15.50
CA ASN A 15 -50.36 -28.59 -15.64
C ASN A 15 -49.13 -29.52 -15.72
N LEU A 16 -49.23 -30.71 -15.10
CA LEU A 16 -48.12 -31.64 -14.92
C LEU A 16 -47.99 -32.60 -16.11
N SER A 17 -47.07 -32.34 -17.04
CA SER A 17 -46.28 -33.39 -17.73
C SER A 17 -45.31 -32.84 -18.79
N THR A 18 -44.16 -33.50 -18.90
CA THR A 18 -43.11 -33.30 -19.94
C THR A 18 -42.40 -31.93 -19.97
N ARG A 19 -41.27 -31.89 -20.69
CA ARG A 19 -40.23 -30.84 -20.69
C ARG A 19 -40.75 -29.41 -20.46
N ALA A 20 -40.27 -28.76 -19.40
CA ALA A 20 -40.43 -27.31 -19.25
C ALA A 20 -39.66 -26.61 -20.40
N SER A 21 -40.37 -25.83 -21.22
CA SER A 21 -39.77 -25.03 -22.28
C SER A 21 -38.86 -23.92 -21.70
N PRO A 22 -37.87 -23.42 -22.47
CA PRO A 22 -37.05 -22.29 -22.04
C PRO A 22 -37.91 -21.09 -21.63
N GLY A 23 -37.52 -20.41 -20.56
CA GLY A 23 -38.36 -19.37 -19.98
C GLY A 23 -37.63 -18.41 -19.05
N ARG A 24 -38.42 -17.48 -18.52
CA ARG A 24 -37.98 -16.29 -17.78
C ARG A 24 -39.05 -15.88 -16.76
N GLU A 25 -38.62 -15.40 -15.59
CA GLU A 25 -39.50 -14.82 -14.57
C GLU A 25 -38.88 -13.58 -13.92
N GLU A 26 -39.67 -12.52 -13.74
CA GLU A 26 -39.28 -11.33 -12.99
C GLU A 26 -39.82 -11.38 -11.56
N VAL A 27 -38.90 -11.49 -10.59
CA VAL A 27 -39.23 -11.65 -9.19
C VAL A 27 -39.07 -10.31 -8.48
N ARG A 28 -40.19 -9.60 -8.27
CA ARG A 28 -40.19 -8.23 -7.70
C ARG A 28 -39.70 -8.18 -6.25
N HIS A 29 -40.01 -9.20 -5.47
CA HIS A 29 -39.67 -9.32 -4.05
C HIS A 29 -38.92 -10.64 -3.80
N VAL A 30 -37.72 -10.54 -3.22
CA VAL A 30 -36.90 -11.67 -2.78
C VAL A 30 -36.42 -11.34 -1.38
N PRO A 31 -36.64 -12.21 -0.38
CA PRO A 31 -36.13 -12.02 0.97
C PRO A 31 -34.63 -11.69 0.99
N GLY A 32 -34.23 -10.71 1.81
CA GLY A 32 -32.86 -10.22 1.96
C GLY A 32 -32.37 -9.28 0.85
N LEU A 33 -33.05 -9.18 -0.31
CA LEU A 33 -32.71 -8.27 -1.41
C LEU A 33 -33.47 -6.94 -1.37
N GLU A 34 -34.33 -6.70 -0.37
CA GLU A 34 -35.09 -5.46 -0.21
C GLU A 34 -34.16 -4.25 -0.07
N SER A 35 -33.03 -4.45 0.61
CA SER A 35 -31.98 -3.44 0.81
C SER A 35 -31.17 -3.09 -0.46
N HIS A 36 -31.33 -3.81 -1.58
CA HIS A 36 -30.61 -3.53 -2.81
C HIS A 36 -31.29 -2.42 -3.63
N GLN A 37 -30.74 -1.21 -3.57
CA GLN A 37 -31.26 -0.03 -4.26
C GLN A 37 -31.09 -0.13 -5.79
N GLY A 38 -32.17 0.06 -6.54
CA GLY A 38 -32.13 0.17 -8.01
C GLY A 38 -33.50 -0.08 -8.66
N PRO A 39 -33.76 0.48 -9.85
CA PRO A 39 -34.91 0.12 -10.69
C PRO A 39 -34.95 -1.36 -11.13
N GLY A 40 -36.16 -1.86 -11.37
CA GLY A 40 -36.42 -3.22 -11.85
C GLY A 40 -36.70 -4.25 -10.73
N PRO A 41 -37.00 -5.51 -11.08
CA PRO A 41 -37.26 -6.60 -10.13
C PRO A 41 -36.02 -6.89 -9.26
N ALA A 42 -36.23 -7.52 -8.10
CA ALA A 42 -35.13 -7.89 -7.20
C ALA A 42 -34.27 -9.04 -7.74
N LEU A 43 -34.85 -9.90 -8.59
CA LEU A 43 -34.17 -11.01 -9.26
C LEU A 43 -34.86 -11.30 -10.60
N ILE A 44 -34.08 -11.66 -11.61
CA ILE A 44 -34.57 -12.29 -12.84
C ILE A 44 -34.11 -13.74 -12.83
N LEU A 45 -35.04 -14.67 -13.00
CA LEU A 45 -34.78 -16.09 -13.23
C LEU A 45 -34.89 -16.37 -14.73
N ARG A 46 -33.98 -17.18 -15.28
CA ARG A 46 -34.04 -17.72 -16.65
C ARG A 46 -33.70 -19.20 -16.63
N TRP A 47 -34.32 -19.99 -17.50
CA TRP A 47 -34.02 -21.43 -17.63
C TRP A 47 -34.08 -21.87 -19.09
N ASN A 48 -33.33 -22.91 -19.44
CA ASN A 48 -33.38 -23.56 -20.75
C ASN A 48 -34.40 -24.72 -20.76
N THR A 49 -34.42 -25.57 -21.78
CA THR A 49 -35.36 -26.71 -21.85
C THR A 49 -35.02 -27.75 -20.79
N LEU A 50 -35.91 -27.98 -19.81
CA LEU A 50 -35.64 -28.89 -18.70
C LEU A 50 -36.42 -30.20 -18.83
N GLY A 51 -35.71 -31.30 -19.08
CA GLY A 51 -36.16 -32.63 -18.68
C GLY A 51 -35.76 -32.88 -17.23
N VAL A 52 -36.64 -32.53 -16.29
CA VAL A 52 -36.29 -32.54 -14.85
C VAL A 52 -36.36 -33.96 -14.27
N THR A 53 -35.23 -34.45 -13.77
CA THR A 53 -35.11 -35.71 -13.02
C THR A 53 -34.72 -35.52 -11.54
N GLY A 54 -34.55 -34.27 -11.10
CA GLY A 54 -34.28 -33.90 -9.70
C GLY A 54 -33.15 -32.87 -9.53
N THR A 55 -32.17 -32.86 -10.44
CA THR A 55 -31.00 -31.97 -10.38
C THR A 55 -31.06 -30.88 -11.45
N VAL A 56 -30.58 -29.67 -11.12
CA VAL A 56 -30.45 -28.55 -12.07
C VAL A 56 -29.13 -27.78 -11.84
N ASP A 57 -28.40 -27.46 -12.89
CA ASP A 57 -27.21 -26.60 -12.80
C ASP A 57 -27.63 -25.16 -12.48
N VAL A 58 -26.81 -24.41 -11.74
CA VAL A 58 -27.15 -23.07 -11.23
C VAL A 58 -26.11 -22.06 -11.69
N VAL A 59 -26.55 -21.01 -12.40
CA VAL A 59 -25.68 -19.88 -12.79
C VAL A 59 -26.02 -18.65 -11.97
N LEU A 60 -25.07 -18.08 -11.24
CA LEU A 60 -25.25 -16.80 -10.53
C LEU A 60 -24.43 -15.69 -11.21
N HIS A 61 -25.07 -14.58 -11.60
CA HIS A 61 -24.42 -13.48 -12.30
C HIS A 61 -24.26 -12.22 -11.44
N PHE A 62 -23.02 -11.73 -11.33
CA PHE A 62 -22.70 -10.44 -10.71
C PHE A 62 -22.37 -9.39 -11.77
N HIS A 63 -23.29 -8.46 -12.03
CA HIS A 63 -23.01 -7.26 -12.81
C HIS A 63 -22.31 -6.18 -11.95
N GLY A 64 -21.77 -5.13 -12.58
CA GLY A 64 -20.95 -4.13 -11.90
C GLY A 64 -21.30 -2.68 -12.20
N PHE A 65 -20.58 -2.05 -13.13
CA PHE A 65 -20.81 -0.65 -13.46
C PHE A 65 -21.98 -0.48 -14.44
N SER A 66 -22.75 0.60 -14.32
CA SER A 66 -23.76 1.02 -15.30
C SER A 66 -23.67 2.50 -15.61
N GLY A 67 -23.55 2.87 -16.88
CA GLY A 67 -23.50 4.26 -17.34
C GLY A 67 -24.74 5.10 -16.99
N ARG A 68 -25.85 4.45 -16.59
CA ARG A 68 -27.08 5.12 -16.13
C ARG A 68 -27.09 5.46 -14.63
N GLY A 69 -26.02 5.13 -13.91
CA GLY A 69 -25.93 5.33 -12.46
C GLY A 69 -27.12 4.71 -11.73
N ALA A 70 -27.71 5.45 -10.80
CA ALA A 70 -28.88 5.03 -10.02
C ALA A 70 -30.10 4.62 -10.87
N ALA A 71 -30.20 5.11 -12.11
CA ALA A 71 -31.31 4.85 -13.03
C ALA A 71 -31.13 3.57 -13.88
N MET A 72 -30.24 2.65 -13.48
CA MET A 72 -30.08 1.34 -14.12
C MET A 72 -31.26 0.43 -13.79
N ASN A 73 -31.95 -0.07 -14.82
CA ASN A 73 -32.98 -1.09 -14.71
C ASN A 73 -32.42 -2.47 -15.07
N LEU A 74 -32.60 -3.43 -14.16
CA LEU A 74 -32.08 -4.80 -14.29
C LEU A 74 -32.51 -5.50 -15.59
N VAL A 75 -33.72 -5.21 -16.09
CA VAL A 75 -34.26 -5.80 -17.33
C VAL A 75 -33.61 -5.16 -18.56
N SER A 76 -33.75 -3.84 -18.74
CA SER A 76 -33.32 -3.18 -19.97
C SER A 76 -31.81 -3.05 -20.11
N ASP A 77 -31.10 -2.89 -19.00
CA ASP A 77 -29.69 -2.46 -19.01
C ASP A 77 -28.70 -3.56 -18.59
N LYS A 78 -29.19 -4.69 -18.05
CA LYS A 78 -28.36 -5.78 -17.53
C LYS A 78 -28.69 -7.16 -18.04
N GLU A 79 -29.95 -7.52 -18.26
CA GLU A 79 -30.30 -8.86 -18.72
C GLU A 79 -29.64 -9.21 -20.07
N ALA A 80 -29.89 -8.40 -21.11
CA ALA A 80 -29.31 -8.59 -22.45
C ALA A 80 -27.78 -8.35 -22.51
N ALA A 81 -27.17 -7.85 -21.42
CA ALA A 81 -25.73 -7.64 -21.28
C ALA A 81 -25.06 -8.67 -20.33
N SER A 82 -25.82 -9.62 -19.78
CA SER A 82 -25.32 -10.60 -18.80
C SER A 82 -24.63 -11.82 -19.42
N GLY A 83 -24.98 -12.16 -20.66
CA GLY A 83 -24.54 -13.38 -21.33
C GLY A 83 -25.27 -14.65 -20.89
N LEU A 84 -26.39 -14.53 -20.13
CA LEU A 84 -27.22 -15.64 -19.65
C LEU A 84 -28.21 -16.15 -20.73
N ASP A 85 -27.73 -16.23 -21.96
CA ASP A 85 -28.50 -16.65 -23.14
C ASP A 85 -28.24 -18.12 -23.47
N TRP A 86 -29.26 -18.82 -23.97
CA TRP A 86 -29.23 -20.26 -24.24
C TRP A 86 -28.86 -20.59 -25.70
N GLY A 87 -28.24 -19.63 -26.38
CA GLY A 87 -27.86 -19.60 -27.80
C GLY A 87 -27.37 -18.18 -28.14
N ASP A 88 -27.08 -17.89 -29.41
CA ASP A 88 -26.58 -16.57 -29.82
C ASP A 88 -27.67 -15.48 -29.72
N PRO A 89 -27.53 -14.43 -28.86
CA PRO A 89 -28.48 -13.33 -28.76
C PRO A 89 -28.39 -12.32 -29.92
N SER A 90 -27.66 -12.65 -31.00
CA SER A 90 -27.69 -11.99 -32.31
C SER A 90 -28.29 -12.87 -33.42
N GLY A 91 -28.46 -14.18 -33.19
CA GLY A 91 -28.91 -15.14 -34.20
C GLY A 91 -27.92 -15.42 -35.34
N LEU A 92 -26.69 -14.89 -35.26
CA LEU A 92 -25.68 -15.03 -36.32
C LEU A 92 -24.93 -16.38 -36.27
N ASP A 93 -24.73 -16.95 -35.08
CA ASP A 93 -24.20 -18.30 -34.91
C ASP A 93 -25.35 -19.30 -34.68
N PRO A 94 -25.58 -20.27 -35.59
CA PRO A 94 -26.66 -21.25 -35.47
C PRO A 94 -26.36 -22.38 -34.46
N ALA A 95 -25.20 -22.39 -33.81
CA ALA A 95 -24.82 -23.47 -32.90
C ALA A 95 -25.72 -23.50 -31.65
N GLN A 96 -26.35 -24.66 -31.43
CA GLN A 96 -27.16 -24.93 -30.24
C GLN A 96 -26.40 -24.61 -28.94
N GLY A 97 -26.94 -23.73 -28.11
CA GLY A 97 -26.36 -23.34 -26.82
C GLY A 97 -26.53 -24.39 -25.72
N ARG A 98 -26.55 -23.96 -24.44
CA ARG A 98 -26.54 -24.89 -23.30
C ARG A 98 -27.76 -25.83 -23.29
N THR A 99 -27.49 -27.13 -23.30
CA THR A 99 -28.50 -28.22 -23.28
C THR A 99 -28.70 -28.85 -21.90
N ARG A 100 -27.70 -28.82 -21.00
CA ARG A 100 -27.83 -29.30 -19.61
C ARG A 100 -28.92 -28.52 -18.86
N PRO A 101 -29.85 -29.15 -18.10
CA PRO A 101 -30.88 -28.45 -17.34
C PRO A 101 -30.30 -27.38 -16.41
N THR A 102 -30.66 -26.11 -16.60
CA THR A 102 -30.00 -24.98 -15.93
C THR A 102 -30.97 -23.88 -15.51
N LEU A 103 -30.76 -23.34 -14.30
CA LEU A 103 -31.42 -22.14 -13.76
C LEU A 103 -30.38 -21.01 -13.58
N ALA A 104 -30.58 -19.90 -14.29
CA ALA A 104 -29.77 -18.70 -14.19
C ALA A 104 -30.44 -17.63 -13.32
N LEU A 105 -29.65 -17.05 -12.41
CA LEU A 105 -30.02 -16.05 -11.41
C LEU A 105 -29.29 -14.75 -11.73
N LEU A 106 -30.05 -13.72 -12.10
CA LEU A 106 -29.57 -12.34 -12.26
C LEU A 106 -30.18 -11.46 -11.15
N PRO A 107 -29.54 -11.34 -9.97
CA PRO A 107 -30.03 -10.48 -8.89
C PRO A 107 -29.84 -8.99 -9.19
N ARG A 108 -30.73 -8.17 -8.63
CA ARG A 108 -30.54 -6.71 -8.59
C ARG A 108 -29.33 -6.39 -7.72
N GLY A 109 -28.45 -5.51 -8.21
CA GLY A 109 -27.38 -4.97 -7.38
C GLY A 109 -27.91 -3.89 -6.45
N HIS A 110 -27.20 -3.62 -5.36
CA HIS A 110 -27.34 -2.41 -4.58
C HIS A 110 -26.54 -1.29 -5.24
N PHE A 111 -27.21 -0.22 -5.68
CA PHE A 111 -26.53 0.98 -6.16
C PHE A 111 -25.74 1.62 -5.02
N TYR A 112 -24.47 1.94 -5.26
CA TYR A 112 -23.66 2.76 -4.36
C TYR A 112 -22.95 3.92 -5.09
N GLY A 113 -22.98 3.96 -6.43
CA GLY A 113 -22.38 5.02 -7.25
C GLY A 113 -20.84 4.95 -7.34
N GLY A 114 -20.14 5.03 -6.22
CA GLY A 114 -18.67 4.99 -6.19
C GLY A 114 -18.02 6.20 -6.88
N ARG A 115 -16.72 6.08 -7.23
CA ARG A 115 -15.90 7.18 -7.78
C ARG A 115 -16.36 7.69 -9.16
N THR A 116 -17.29 6.99 -9.79
CA THR A 116 -17.79 7.26 -11.15
C THR A 116 -19.30 7.54 -11.19
N GLY A 117 -20.02 7.41 -10.06
CA GLY A 117 -21.48 7.47 -10.04
C GLY A 117 -22.19 6.26 -10.67
N THR A 118 -21.45 5.20 -11.04
CA THR A 118 -21.94 4.06 -11.84
C THR A 118 -21.95 2.70 -11.12
N GLY A 119 -21.45 2.61 -9.88
CA GLY A 119 -21.18 1.36 -9.17
C GLY A 119 -22.39 0.66 -8.52
N TYR A 120 -22.44 -0.67 -8.69
CA TYR A 120 -23.31 -1.60 -7.96
C TYR A 120 -22.49 -2.67 -7.22
N ASP A 121 -22.94 -3.09 -6.03
CA ASP A 121 -22.45 -4.27 -5.30
C ASP A 121 -23.60 -5.15 -4.81
N PHE A 122 -23.32 -6.22 -4.04
CA PHE A 122 -24.35 -7.18 -3.60
C PHE A 122 -24.28 -7.45 -2.08
N PRO A 123 -24.56 -6.44 -1.24
CA PRO A 123 -24.24 -6.47 0.19
C PRO A 123 -25.11 -7.42 1.04
N ALA A 124 -26.17 -8.02 0.48
CA ALA A 124 -26.82 -9.19 1.07
C ALA A 124 -26.07 -10.50 0.73
N LEU A 125 -25.71 -10.66 -0.54
CA LEU A 125 -25.13 -11.89 -1.09
C LEU A 125 -23.66 -12.12 -0.70
N MET A 126 -22.90 -11.03 -0.50
CA MET A 126 -21.50 -11.05 -0.06
C MET A 126 -21.31 -11.30 1.45
N ARG A 127 -22.39 -11.58 2.20
CA ARG A 127 -22.33 -12.05 3.59
C ARG A 127 -22.13 -13.58 3.59
N PRO A 128 -21.48 -14.18 4.59
CA PRO A 128 -21.38 -15.65 4.70
C PRO A 128 -22.75 -16.31 4.56
N GLY A 129 -22.88 -17.27 3.64
CA GLY A 129 -24.13 -17.97 3.36
C GLY A 129 -25.18 -17.16 2.58
N GLY A 130 -25.01 -15.85 2.37
CA GLY A 130 -26.00 -14.99 1.72
C GLY A 130 -26.30 -15.38 0.27
N SER A 131 -25.26 -15.73 -0.50
CA SER A 131 -25.44 -16.32 -1.83
C SER A 131 -26.03 -17.72 -1.80
N ARG A 132 -25.66 -18.56 -0.83
CA ARG A 132 -26.23 -19.92 -0.66
C ARG A 132 -27.74 -19.85 -0.42
N ALA A 133 -28.19 -18.91 0.42
CA ALA A 133 -29.60 -18.70 0.72
C ALA A 133 -30.39 -18.19 -0.50
N LEU A 134 -29.84 -17.25 -1.29
CA LEU A 134 -30.47 -16.84 -2.56
C LEU A 134 -30.63 -18.03 -3.53
N ILE A 135 -29.60 -18.89 -3.65
CA ILE A 135 -29.63 -20.06 -4.51
C ILE A 135 -30.71 -21.04 -4.04
N GLY A 136 -30.73 -21.40 -2.74
CA GLY A 136 -31.75 -22.28 -2.17
C GLY A 136 -33.17 -21.75 -2.34
N TRP A 137 -33.40 -20.46 -2.04
CA TRP A 137 -34.69 -19.81 -2.24
C TRP A 137 -35.15 -19.83 -3.70
N SER A 138 -34.22 -19.58 -4.63
CA SER A 138 -34.49 -19.63 -6.08
C SER A 138 -34.83 -21.03 -6.55
N LEU A 139 -34.13 -22.05 -6.05
CA LEU A 139 -34.43 -23.47 -6.33
C LEU A 139 -35.81 -23.87 -5.80
N THR A 140 -36.15 -23.53 -4.55
CA THR A 140 -37.49 -23.80 -3.97
C THR A 140 -38.60 -23.12 -4.76
N ARG A 141 -38.42 -21.83 -5.11
CA ARG A 141 -39.37 -21.09 -5.95
C ARG A 141 -39.54 -21.76 -7.31
N PHE A 142 -38.44 -22.18 -7.93
CA PHE A 142 -38.44 -22.72 -9.28
C PHE A 142 -38.94 -24.17 -9.35
N ALA A 143 -38.70 -24.98 -8.31
CA ALA A 143 -39.25 -26.34 -8.17
C ALA A 143 -40.78 -26.30 -8.22
N ALA A 144 -41.40 -25.45 -7.39
CA ALA A 144 -42.84 -25.20 -7.42
C ALA A 144 -43.32 -24.62 -8.76
N ARG A 145 -42.55 -23.72 -9.39
CA ARG A 145 -42.85 -23.11 -10.69
C ARG A 145 -42.96 -24.12 -11.85
N VAL A 146 -42.27 -25.27 -11.75
CA VAL A 146 -42.28 -26.37 -12.73
C VAL A 146 -42.96 -27.65 -12.23
N GLY A 147 -43.56 -27.64 -11.04
CA GLY A 147 -44.35 -28.75 -10.50
C GLY A 147 -43.55 -29.94 -9.96
N VAL A 148 -42.30 -29.74 -9.52
CA VAL A 148 -41.50 -30.79 -8.87
C VAL A 148 -41.34 -30.54 -7.35
N PRO A 149 -41.27 -31.59 -6.50
CA PRO A 149 -41.22 -31.40 -5.04
C PRO A 149 -39.96 -30.72 -4.52
N THR A 150 -38.82 -30.91 -5.20
CA THR A 150 -37.52 -30.37 -4.83
C THR A 150 -36.59 -30.32 -6.05
N LEU A 151 -35.56 -29.48 -5.99
CA LEU A 151 -34.48 -29.39 -6.97
C LEU A 151 -33.14 -29.32 -6.24
N THR A 152 -32.24 -30.26 -6.53
CA THR A 152 -30.85 -30.21 -6.05
C THR A 152 -29.99 -29.37 -7.00
N PRO A 153 -29.03 -28.57 -6.47
CA PRO A 153 -28.05 -27.91 -7.31
C PRO A 153 -27.06 -28.94 -7.87
N GLY A 154 -26.91 -28.96 -9.19
CA GLY A 154 -25.81 -29.62 -9.91
C GLY A 154 -24.58 -28.71 -9.96
N ARG A 155 -24.08 -28.43 -11.17
CA ARG A 155 -22.95 -27.51 -11.35
C ARG A 155 -23.34 -26.09 -10.94
N LEU A 156 -22.70 -25.58 -9.89
CA LEU A 156 -22.73 -24.16 -9.56
C LEU A 156 -21.68 -23.39 -10.39
N ILE A 157 -22.15 -22.43 -11.17
CA ILE A 157 -21.38 -21.60 -12.10
C ILE A 157 -21.48 -20.14 -11.62
N LEU A 158 -20.35 -19.47 -11.38
CA LEU A 158 -20.34 -18.03 -11.12
C LEU A 158 -19.92 -17.27 -12.38
N THR A 159 -20.67 -16.23 -12.71
CA THR A 159 -20.33 -15.31 -13.80
C THR A 159 -20.26 -13.89 -13.27
N ALA A 160 -19.32 -13.09 -13.76
CA ALA A 160 -19.22 -11.68 -13.36
C ALA A 160 -18.81 -10.77 -14.53
N HIS A 161 -19.43 -9.60 -14.60
CA HIS A 161 -19.09 -8.55 -15.56
C HIS A 161 -18.67 -7.26 -14.85
N SER A 162 -17.63 -6.61 -15.39
CA SER A 162 -17.22 -5.27 -14.96
C SER A 162 -16.97 -5.22 -13.44
N GLY A 163 -17.43 -4.20 -12.72
CA GLY A 163 -17.28 -4.12 -11.26
C GLY A 163 -17.77 -5.35 -10.45
N GLY A 164 -18.61 -6.23 -11.01
CA GLY A 164 -19.18 -7.39 -10.34
C GLY A 164 -18.18 -8.46 -9.92
N GLY A 165 -16.97 -8.46 -10.48
CA GLY A 165 -15.87 -9.33 -10.04
C GLY A 165 -15.51 -9.14 -8.55
N ALA A 166 -15.75 -7.94 -8.00
CA ALA A 166 -15.60 -7.66 -6.57
C ALA A 166 -16.51 -8.52 -5.67
N ALA A 167 -17.72 -8.82 -6.14
CA ALA A 167 -18.67 -9.67 -5.43
C ALA A 167 -18.30 -11.15 -5.57
N LEU A 168 -17.93 -11.57 -6.79
CA LEU A 168 -17.51 -12.94 -7.07
C LEU A 168 -16.34 -13.37 -6.16
N TRP A 169 -15.32 -12.53 -5.93
CA TRP A 169 -14.21 -12.88 -5.02
C TRP A 169 -14.61 -13.05 -3.56
N ARG A 170 -15.64 -12.36 -3.08
CA ARG A 170 -16.11 -12.47 -1.69
C ARG A 170 -16.89 -13.76 -1.44
N VAL A 171 -17.58 -14.27 -2.47
CA VAL A 171 -18.40 -15.49 -2.38
C VAL A 171 -17.67 -16.74 -2.89
N LEU A 172 -16.50 -16.61 -3.52
CA LEU A 172 -15.79 -17.73 -4.15
C LEU A 172 -15.42 -18.85 -3.15
N ASP A 173 -14.90 -18.48 -1.97
CA ASP A 173 -14.60 -19.44 -0.90
C ASP A 173 -15.88 -20.05 -0.30
N ASP A 174 -16.92 -19.23 -0.07
CA ASP A 174 -18.20 -19.65 0.54
C ASP A 174 -18.97 -20.61 -0.36
N LEU A 175 -18.99 -20.36 -1.67
CA LEU A 175 -19.75 -21.15 -2.65
C LEU A 175 -18.98 -22.35 -3.23
N ASN A 176 -17.64 -22.27 -3.30
CA ASN A 176 -16.77 -23.25 -3.97
C ASN A 176 -17.32 -23.76 -5.32
N PRO A 177 -17.61 -22.87 -6.29
CA PRO A 177 -18.24 -23.22 -7.56
C PRO A 177 -17.39 -24.20 -8.39
N HIS A 178 -18.02 -24.77 -9.41
CA HIS A 178 -17.41 -25.64 -10.41
C HIS A 178 -16.76 -24.81 -11.52
N GLU A 179 -17.50 -23.81 -12.02
CA GLU A 179 -17.11 -22.96 -13.14
C GLU A 179 -17.09 -21.49 -12.73
N VAL A 180 -16.11 -20.71 -13.21
CA VAL A 180 -15.98 -19.27 -12.98
C VAL A 180 -15.69 -18.56 -14.30
N HIS A 181 -16.62 -17.71 -14.75
CA HIS A 181 -16.49 -16.91 -15.97
C HIS A 181 -16.39 -15.42 -15.65
N VAL A 182 -15.30 -14.78 -16.06
CA VAL A 182 -14.92 -13.41 -15.66
C VAL A 182 -14.85 -12.54 -16.91
N PHE A 183 -15.86 -11.71 -17.13
CA PHE A 183 -16.01 -10.85 -18.31
C PHE A 183 -15.51 -9.44 -18.02
N ASP A 184 -14.23 -9.20 -18.33
CA ASP A 184 -13.48 -7.96 -18.12
C ASP A 184 -13.75 -7.32 -16.74
N ALA A 185 -13.72 -8.18 -15.71
CA ALA A 185 -14.18 -7.88 -14.35
C ALA A 185 -13.08 -7.96 -13.27
N LEU A 186 -11.84 -8.27 -13.66
CA LEU A 186 -10.75 -8.61 -12.75
C LEU A 186 -9.98 -7.36 -12.27
N TYR A 187 -10.64 -6.53 -11.44
CA TYR A 187 -10.08 -5.25 -10.93
C TYR A 187 -9.14 -5.41 -9.72
N GLN A 188 -9.27 -6.51 -8.99
CA GLN A 188 -8.50 -6.91 -7.80
C GLN A 188 -7.34 -7.84 -8.18
N SER A 189 -6.45 -8.15 -7.22
CA SER A 189 -5.43 -9.20 -7.41
C SER A 189 -6.09 -10.58 -7.65
N PRO A 190 -5.56 -11.40 -8.57
CA PRO A 190 -6.11 -12.73 -8.87
C PRO A 190 -5.81 -13.79 -7.79
N GLY A 191 -5.15 -13.45 -6.67
CA GLY A 191 -4.74 -14.40 -5.63
C GLY A 191 -5.83 -15.38 -5.16
N PRO A 192 -7.05 -14.92 -4.78
CA PRO A 192 -8.14 -15.82 -4.37
C PRO A 192 -8.61 -16.74 -5.50
N LEU A 193 -8.73 -16.19 -6.71
CA LEU A 193 -9.12 -16.94 -7.92
C LEU A 193 -8.12 -18.07 -8.21
N LEU A 194 -6.82 -17.77 -8.18
CA LEU A 194 -5.76 -18.74 -8.46
C LEU A 194 -5.70 -19.85 -7.40
N ARG A 195 -6.00 -19.55 -6.12
CA ARG A 195 -6.09 -20.59 -5.07
C ARG A 195 -7.30 -21.51 -5.23
N TRP A 196 -8.44 -20.99 -5.69
CA TRP A 196 -9.59 -21.83 -6.05
C TRP A 196 -9.31 -22.65 -7.31
N ALA A 197 -8.71 -22.04 -8.33
CA ALA A 197 -8.36 -22.70 -9.58
C ALA A 197 -7.32 -23.81 -9.39
N ALA A 198 -6.31 -23.62 -8.51
CA ALA A 198 -5.34 -24.67 -8.17
C ALA A 198 -6.02 -25.94 -7.67
N ARG A 199 -6.88 -25.83 -6.63
CA ARG A 199 -7.62 -26.97 -6.07
C ARG A 199 -8.53 -27.66 -7.10
N ARG A 200 -9.10 -26.89 -8.03
CA ARG A 200 -9.96 -27.42 -9.10
C ARG A 200 -9.15 -28.12 -10.20
N ILE A 201 -8.01 -27.55 -10.60
CA ILE A 201 -7.04 -28.17 -11.52
C ILE A 201 -6.46 -29.46 -10.94
N GLU A 202 -6.10 -29.47 -9.66
CA GLU A 202 -5.61 -30.66 -8.93
C GLU A 202 -6.68 -31.76 -8.91
N ALA A 203 -7.93 -31.41 -8.58
CA ALA A 203 -9.06 -32.36 -8.61
C ALA A 203 -9.29 -32.93 -10.02
N ASP A 204 -9.39 -32.07 -11.04
CA ASP A 204 -9.63 -32.48 -12.44
C ASP A 204 -8.46 -33.27 -13.03
N ALA A 205 -7.21 -33.00 -12.63
CA ALA A 205 -6.04 -33.77 -13.03
C ALA A 205 -5.93 -35.13 -12.30
N SER A 206 -6.57 -35.28 -11.14
CA SER A 206 -6.66 -36.53 -10.37
C SER A 206 -7.87 -37.41 -10.74
N ALA A 207 -8.77 -36.90 -11.59
CA ALA A 207 -10.00 -37.59 -11.96
C ALA A 207 -9.72 -38.89 -12.73
N SER A 208 -10.43 -39.96 -12.37
CA SER A 208 -10.31 -41.28 -13.01
C SER A 208 -11.36 -41.44 -14.11
N GLY A 209 -10.92 -41.64 -15.35
CA GLY A 209 -11.80 -41.86 -16.50
C GLY A 209 -11.30 -41.15 -17.77
N ASP A 210 -12.18 -41.01 -18.76
CA ASP A 210 -11.95 -40.12 -19.90
C ASP A 210 -12.06 -38.65 -19.46
N LEU A 211 -11.04 -37.85 -19.82
CA LEU A 211 -10.97 -36.45 -19.44
C LEU A 211 -12.08 -35.61 -20.09
N GLU A 212 -12.39 -35.81 -21.36
CA GLU A 212 -13.43 -35.02 -22.04
C GLU A 212 -14.80 -35.24 -21.39
N THR A 213 -15.11 -36.49 -21.06
CA THR A 213 -16.31 -36.90 -20.33
C THR A 213 -16.33 -36.32 -18.91
N HIS A 214 -15.26 -36.47 -18.13
CA HIS A 214 -15.16 -35.86 -16.78
C HIS A 214 -15.38 -34.35 -16.82
N MET A 215 -14.67 -33.62 -17.68
CA MET A 215 -14.77 -32.16 -17.78
C MET A 215 -16.16 -31.69 -18.23
N ARG A 216 -16.86 -32.49 -19.05
CA ARG A 216 -18.25 -32.26 -19.47
C ARG A 216 -19.28 -32.53 -18.37
N GLU A 217 -19.03 -33.52 -17.51
CA GLU A 217 -20.01 -34.02 -16.55
C GLU A 217 -19.84 -33.38 -15.16
N ASP A 218 -18.65 -33.41 -14.56
CA ASP A 218 -18.39 -32.93 -13.20
C ASP A 218 -17.21 -31.95 -13.04
N GLY A 219 -16.24 -31.96 -13.96
CA GLY A 219 -15.02 -31.15 -13.88
C GLY A 219 -15.19 -29.62 -13.99
N GLY A 220 -14.19 -28.88 -13.49
CA GLY A 220 -14.26 -27.42 -13.32
C GLY A 220 -13.85 -26.60 -14.56
N ALA A 221 -13.98 -25.27 -14.47
CA ALA A 221 -13.48 -24.37 -15.50
C ALA A 221 -13.20 -22.95 -15.00
N LEU A 222 -12.15 -22.31 -15.53
CA LEU A 222 -11.86 -20.89 -15.33
C LEU A 222 -11.69 -20.21 -16.69
N ARG A 223 -12.58 -19.29 -17.04
CA ARG A 223 -12.45 -18.48 -18.26
C ARG A 223 -12.46 -17.00 -17.92
N VAL A 224 -11.32 -16.33 -18.10
CA VAL A 224 -11.17 -14.89 -17.88
C VAL A 224 -10.95 -14.20 -19.21
N LEU A 225 -11.92 -13.39 -19.64
CA LEU A 225 -11.84 -12.61 -20.88
C LEU A 225 -11.56 -11.14 -20.51
N TYR A 226 -10.58 -10.50 -21.13
CA TYR A 226 -10.20 -9.12 -20.77
C TYR A 226 -9.80 -8.25 -21.96
N THR A 227 -9.92 -6.93 -21.83
CA THR A 227 -9.58 -5.98 -22.89
C THR A 227 -8.15 -5.43 -22.75
N ALA A 228 -7.48 -5.13 -23.87
CA ALA A 228 -6.06 -4.73 -23.87
C ALA A 228 -5.73 -3.44 -23.09
N HIS A 229 -6.72 -2.56 -22.94
CA HIS A 229 -6.54 -1.20 -22.41
C HIS A 229 -7.49 -0.90 -21.23
N GLY A 230 -8.19 -1.91 -20.71
CA GLY A 230 -9.05 -1.80 -19.52
C GLY A 230 -8.28 -1.77 -18.21
N GLY A 231 -8.88 -1.24 -17.14
CA GLY A 231 -8.29 -1.19 -15.79
C GLY A 231 -8.07 -2.56 -15.13
N THR A 232 -8.60 -3.61 -15.75
CA THR A 232 -8.47 -5.04 -15.46
C THR A 232 -7.21 -5.68 -16.04
N ALA A 233 -6.74 -5.18 -17.19
CA ALA A 233 -5.79 -5.88 -18.08
C ALA A 233 -4.53 -6.37 -17.36
N GLY A 234 -3.96 -5.54 -16.48
CA GLY A 234 -2.75 -5.88 -15.74
C GLY A 234 -2.93 -7.00 -14.71
N ASN A 235 -4.09 -7.10 -14.06
CA ASN A 235 -4.39 -8.22 -13.18
C ASN A 235 -4.77 -9.48 -13.97
N SER A 236 -5.43 -9.32 -15.13
CA SER A 236 -5.72 -10.46 -16.02
C SER A 236 -4.43 -11.04 -16.61
N LEU A 237 -3.45 -10.21 -16.94
CA LEU A 237 -2.10 -10.65 -17.28
C LEU A 237 -1.39 -11.37 -16.13
N GLU A 238 -1.62 -10.96 -14.88
CA GLU A 238 -1.17 -11.68 -13.68
C GLU A 238 -1.90 -13.02 -13.52
N ALA A 239 -3.22 -13.06 -13.71
CA ALA A 239 -4.04 -14.26 -13.66
C ALA A 239 -3.55 -15.29 -14.69
N ARG A 240 -3.28 -14.86 -15.92
CA ARG A 240 -2.68 -15.67 -16.98
C ARG A 240 -1.35 -16.29 -16.53
N ARG A 241 -0.39 -15.45 -16.12
CA ARG A 241 0.92 -15.88 -15.59
C ARG A 241 0.83 -16.79 -14.34
N GLY A 242 -0.26 -16.71 -13.59
CA GLY A 242 -0.56 -17.64 -12.49
C GLY A 242 -1.05 -18.99 -13.00
N LEU A 243 -2.07 -18.96 -13.85
CA LEU A 243 -2.73 -20.13 -14.41
C LEU A 243 -1.81 -20.93 -15.35
N ASP A 244 -0.97 -20.26 -16.14
CA ASP A 244 0.07 -20.86 -16.99
C ASP A 244 1.04 -21.75 -16.18
N ARG A 245 1.30 -21.39 -14.90
CA ARG A 245 2.16 -22.16 -13.99
C ARG A 245 1.43 -23.34 -13.34
N LEU A 246 0.16 -23.18 -12.96
CA LEU A 246 -0.68 -24.29 -12.47
C LEU A 246 -0.87 -25.35 -13.57
N LEU A 247 -1.02 -24.90 -14.82
CA LEU A 247 -1.18 -25.74 -16.01
C LEU A 247 0.15 -26.11 -16.67
N ALA A 248 1.28 -25.98 -15.96
CA ALA A 248 2.58 -26.47 -16.43
C ALA A 248 2.66 -28.01 -16.30
N ALA A 249 2.17 -28.55 -15.19
CA ALA A 249 2.06 -29.99 -14.94
C ALA A 249 0.83 -30.64 -15.60
N HIS A 250 -0.18 -29.83 -15.95
CA HIS A 250 -1.46 -30.30 -16.49
C HIS A 250 -1.86 -29.59 -17.80
N PRO A 251 -1.01 -29.65 -18.86
CA PRO A 251 -1.24 -28.92 -20.11
C PRO A 251 -2.56 -29.28 -20.81
N GLN A 252 -3.07 -30.50 -20.61
CA GLN A 252 -4.35 -30.97 -21.16
C GLN A 252 -5.57 -30.17 -20.64
N LEU A 253 -5.49 -29.56 -19.45
CA LEU A 253 -6.59 -28.79 -18.86
C LEU A 253 -6.71 -27.35 -19.41
N ARG A 254 -5.76 -26.89 -20.24
CA ARG A 254 -5.70 -25.51 -20.77
C ARG A 254 -6.93 -25.07 -21.61
N ARG A 255 -7.75 -26.01 -22.07
CA ARG A 255 -9.01 -25.72 -22.77
C ARG A 255 -10.07 -25.12 -21.83
N TRP A 256 -10.20 -25.65 -20.62
CA TRP A 256 -11.19 -25.21 -19.62
C TRP A 256 -10.65 -24.15 -18.66
N TYR A 257 -9.33 -24.08 -18.50
CA TYR A 257 -8.64 -23.12 -17.65
C TYR A 257 -7.81 -22.14 -18.50
N ALA A 258 -8.41 -21.02 -18.88
CA ALA A 258 -7.83 -20.03 -19.81
C ALA A 258 -8.05 -18.57 -19.38
N VAL A 259 -7.08 -17.72 -19.74
CA VAL A 259 -7.14 -16.26 -19.57
C VAL A 259 -6.80 -15.58 -20.90
N GLU A 260 -7.82 -15.06 -21.57
CA GLU A 260 -7.79 -14.72 -22.99
C GLU A 260 -7.97 -13.21 -23.22
N LEU A 261 -7.13 -12.64 -24.07
CA LEU A 261 -7.25 -11.25 -24.50
C LEU A 261 -8.32 -11.14 -25.59
N THR A 262 -9.29 -10.23 -25.43
CA THR A 262 -10.32 -9.97 -26.44
C THR A 262 -10.17 -8.59 -27.09
N ALA A 263 -10.47 -8.53 -28.38
CA ALA A 263 -10.70 -7.28 -29.12
C ALA A 263 -12.14 -6.75 -28.97
N THR A 264 -13.01 -7.50 -28.30
CA THR A 264 -14.41 -7.13 -28.03
C THR A 264 -14.48 -5.94 -27.06
N SER A 265 -15.41 -5.01 -27.28
CA SER A 265 -15.61 -3.89 -26.37
C SER A 265 -16.09 -4.34 -24.99
N HIS A 266 -15.69 -3.62 -23.93
CA HIS A 266 -15.94 -3.98 -22.52
C HIS A 266 -17.40 -4.39 -22.21
N GLY A 267 -18.38 -3.71 -22.80
CA GLY A 267 -19.81 -3.99 -22.58
C GLY A 267 -20.30 -5.28 -23.26
N GLU A 268 -19.72 -5.66 -24.40
CA GLU A 268 -20.19 -6.77 -25.24
C GLU A 268 -19.56 -8.12 -24.88
N VAL A 269 -18.53 -8.15 -24.03
CA VAL A 269 -17.83 -9.39 -23.64
C VAL A 269 -18.77 -10.49 -23.11
N PRO A 270 -19.72 -10.22 -22.18
CA PRO A 270 -20.64 -11.27 -21.72
C PRO A 270 -21.64 -11.66 -22.81
N ARG A 271 -22.20 -10.70 -23.56
CA ARG A 271 -23.19 -10.98 -24.61
C ARG A 271 -22.60 -11.85 -25.73
N ARG A 272 -21.34 -11.62 -26.11
CA ARG A 272 -20.67 -12.32 -27.22
C ARG A 272 -20.15 -13.72 -26.86
N PHE A 273 -19.79 -13.96 -25.60
CA PHE A 273 -19.12 -15.19 -25.17
C PHE A 273 -19.80 -15.96 -24.02
N GLY A 274 -20.66 -15.33 -23.22
CA GLY A 274 -21.31 -15.95 -22.07
C GLY A 274 -22.11 -17.19 -22.43
N TRP A 275 -22.97 -17.10 -23.44
CA TRP A 275 -23.74 -18.24 -23.95
C TRP A 275 -22.86 -19.38 -24.51
N ARG A 276 -21.69 -19.03 -25.07
CA ARG A 276 -20.71 -20.01 -25.60
C ARG A 276 -20.04 -20.78 -24.47
N LEU A 277 -19.63 -20.09 -23.42
CA LEU A 277 -19.04 -20.71 -22.21
C LEU A 277 -20.08 -21.48 -21.38
N LEU A 278 -21.33 -21.01 -21.37
CA LEU A 278 -22.43 -21.77 -20.77
C LEU A 278 -22.78 -23.01 -21.60
N ARG A 279 -22.57 -23.02 -22.93
CA ARG A 279 -22.71 -24.23 -23.76
C ARG A 279 -21.59 -25.23 -23.48
N ASP A 280 -20.34 -24.78 -23.57
CA ASP A 280 -19.12 -25.55 -23.28
C ASP A 280 -18.10 -24.60 -22.64
N ALA A 281 -17.76 -24.83 -21.37
CA ALA A 281 -16.78 -24.01 -20.67
C ALA A 281 -15.35 -24.16 -21.24
N GLY A 282 -15.12 -25.20 -22.05
CA GLY A 282 -13.94 -25.42 -22.88
C GLY A 282 -14.05 -24.87 -24.31
N ALA A 283 -15.08 -24.08 -24.67
CA ALA A 283 -15.26 -23.63 -26.04
C ALA A 283 -14.13 -22.71 -26.52
N ALA A 284 -13.65 -22.91 -27.75
CA ALA A 284 -12.81 -21.95 -28.45
C ALA A 284 -13.62 -20.70 -28.81
N LEU A 285 -13.06 -19.51 -28.58
CA LEU A 285 -13.80 -18.25 -28.72
C LEU A 285 -13.39 -17.47 -29.99
N PRO A 286 -14.33 -17.10 -30.88
CA PRO A 286 -14.00 -16.38 -32.12
C PRO A 286 -13.23 -15.08 -31.86
N GLY A 287 -12.03 -14.97 -32.44
CA GLY A 287 -11.12 -13.83 -32.26
C GLY A 287 -10.12 -13.96 -31.10
N HIS A 288 -9.92 -15.17 -30.56
CA HIS A 288 -8.96 -15.45 -29.48
C HIS A 288 -8.04 -16.60 -29.92
N SER A 289 -6.76 -16.52 -29.57
CA SER A 289 -5.82 -17.63 -29.75
C SER A 289 -5.88 -18.54 -28.52
N PRO A 290 -6.23 -19.84 -28.66
CA PRO A 290 -6.04 -20.80 -27.58
C PRO A 290 -4.55 -20.99 -27.26
N SER A 291 -4.26 -21.58 -26.11
CA SER A 291 -2.93 -21.55 -25.49
C SER A 291 -1.79 -22.17 -26.31
N GLY A 292 -0.70 -21.41 -26.45
CA GLY A 292 0.61 -21.97 -26.08
C GLY A 292 1.43 -22.71 -27.14
N THR A 293 1.22 -22.52 -28.44
CA THR A 293 2.23 -22.85 -29.47
C THR A 293 2.19 -21.81 -30.59
N PRO A 294 3.32 -21.23 -31.03
CA PRO A 294 3.36 -20.28 -32.14
C PRO A 294 3.20 -21.01 -33.48
N ALA A 295 1.96 -21.25 -33.90
CA ALA A 295 1.66 -21.73 -35.25
C ALA A 295 1.94 -20.60 -36.25
N THR A 296 3.02 -20.73 -37.03
CA THR A 296 3.44 -19.79 -38.08
C THR A 296 2.75 -20.11 -39.41
N PRO A 297 1.92 -19.20 -39.98
CA PRO A 297 1.63 -19.18 -41.41
C PRO A 297 2.86 -18.67 -42.18
N PRO A 298 3.14 -19.17 -43.40
CA PRO A 298 4.51 -19.19 -43.92
C PRO A 298 4.95 -17.92 -44.67
N GLY A 299 6.19 -17.48 -44.43
CA GLY A 299 6.94 -16.53 -45.26
C GLY A 299 6.59 -15.04 -45.08
N THR A 300 7.51 -14.12 -44.80
CA THR A 300 8.98 -14.21 -44.62
C THR A 300 9.42 -13.34 -43.44
N GLY A 301 10.44 -13.78 -42.69
CA GLY A 301 11.00 -13.00 -41.59
C GLY A 301 11.74 -11.74 -42.08
N GLY A 302 11.50 -10.61 -41.41
CA GLY A 302 12.19 -9.35 -41.63
C GLY A 302 11.45 -8.19 -40.95
N GLN A 303 12.18 -7.31 -40.25
CA GLN A 303 11.61 -6.06 -39.76
C GLN A 303 11.17 -5.21 -40.98
N PRO A 304 9.97 -4.61 -40.96
CA PRO A 304 9.36 -4.02 -42.16
C PRO A 304 10.19 -2.87 -42.71
N THR A 305 10.23 -2.72 -44.03
CA THR A 305 10.97 -1.61 -44.68
C THR A 305 10.22 -0.29 -44.46
N LEU A 306 10.79 0.62 -43.67
CA LEU A 306 10.13 1.86 -43.27
C LEU A 306 10.55 3.06 -44.12
N ARG A 307 9.57 3.72 -44.75
CA ARG A 307 9.75 4.90 -45.61
C ARG A 307 9.07 6.14 -44.99
N PRO A 308 9.46 7.37 -45.39
CA PRO A 308 8.77 8.59 -45.01
C PRO A 308 7.25 8.51 -45.20
N GLY A 309 6.49 8.95 -44.19
CA GLY A 309 5.03 8.83 -44.12
C GLY A 309 4.51 7.56 -43.42
N ALA A 310 5.35 6.53 -43.21
CA ALA A 310 4.95 5.33 -42.47
C ALA A 310 4.54 5.63 -41.01
N ARG A 311 3.64 4.81 -40.45
CA ARG A 311 3.16 4.91 -39.07
C ARG A 311 3.01 3.54 -38.41
N GLY A 312 3.23 3.46 -37.09
CA GLY A 312 3.03 2.24 -36.29
C GLY A 312 4.18 1.92 -35.33
N GLU A 313 4.08 0.80 -34.59
CA GLU A 313 5.09 0.45 -33.58
C GLU A 313 6.47 0.16 -34.17
N ALA A 314 6.58 -0.40 -35.39
CA ALA A 314 7.87 -0.57 -36.04
C ALA A 314 8.59 0.78 -36.27
N VAL A 315 7.85 1.85 -36.58
CA VAL A 315 8.42 3.21 -36.68
C VAL A 315 8.84 3.73 -35.31
N ARG A 316 8.09 3.39 -34.25
CA ARG A 316 8.43 3.74 -32.87
C ARG A 316 9.68 3.00 -32.38
N GLU A 317 9.82 1.73 -32.74
CA GLU A 317 11.02 0.92 -32.49
C GLU A 317 12.24 1.49 -33.23
N ALA A 318 12.09 1.87 -34.50
CA ALA A 318 13.13 2.55 -35.26
C ALA A 318 13.56 3.87 -34.61
N GLN A 319 12.60 4.74 -34.25
CA GLN A 319 12.87 5.99 -33.54
C GLN A 319 13.64 5.74 -32.23
N ARG A 320 13.27 4.68 -31.49
CA ARG A 320 13.92 4.25 -30.25
C ARG A 320 15.35 3.74 -30.43
N LYS A 321 15.61 2.89 -31.44
CA LYS A 321 16.98 2.42 -31.75
C LYS A 321 17.87 3.57 -32.27
N LEU A 322 17.32 4.50 -33.06
CA LEU A 322 18.02 5.72 -33.50
C LEU A 322 18.34 6.66 -32.31
N ASN A 323 17.45 6.78 -31.34
CA ASN A 323 17.71 7.52 -30.09
C ASN A 323 18.86 6.90 -29.28
N ALA A 324 18.93 5.56 -29.20
CA ALA A 324 20.03 4.87 -28.55
C ALA A 324 21.37 5.09 -29.27
N ALA A 325 21.39 5.01 -30.61
CA ALA A 325 22.58 5.31 -31.41
C ALA A 325 23.03 6.78 -31.26
N HIS A 326 22.10 7.74 -31.25
CA HIS A 326 22.40 9.15 -30.97
C HIS A 326 23.03 9.33 -29.56
N ALA A 327 22.46 8.69 -28.53
CA ALA A 327 22.98 8.77 -27.17
C ALA A 327 24.38 8.14 -27.03
N HIS A 328 24.66 7.03 -27.74
CA HIS A 328 25.97 6.41 -27.79
C HIS A 328 27.04 7.35 -28.37
N GLU A 329 26.76 8.00 -29.50
CA GLU A 329 27.71 8.93 -30.13
C GLU A 329 27.99 10.16 -29.25
N VAL A 330 26.97 10.71 -28.59
CA VAL A 330 27.13 11.82 -27.64
C VAL A 330 27.93 11.38 -26.40
N ALA A 331 27.67 10.19 -25.85
CA ALA A 331 28.42 9.65 -24.72
C ALA A 331 29.90 9.36 -25.07
N ALA A 332 30.18 9.03 -26.34
CA ALA A 332 31.53 8.87 -26.88
C ALA A 332 32.19 10.20 -27.31
N GLY A 333 31.62 11.35 -26.95
CA GLY A 333 32.18 12.69 -27.21
C GLY A 333 32.08 13.16 -28.66
N ARG A 334 31.26 12.51 -29.50
CA ARG A 334 31.07 12.84 -30.92
C ARG A 334 29.75 13.59 -31.16
N LEU A 335 29.61 14.18 -32.34
CA LEU A 335 28.38 14.81 -32.79
C LEU A 335 27.28 13.73 -33.00
N GLY A 336 26.28 13.71 -32.12
CA GLY A 336 25.13 12.82 -32.22
C GLY A 336 24.29 13.05 -33.48
N LEU A 337 23.55 12.02 -33.89
CA LEU A 337 22.76 11.99 -35.14
C LEU A 337 21.91 13.26 -35.35
N PRO A 338 22.15 14.05 -36.42
CA PRO A 338 21.32 15.19 -36.78
C PRO A 338 19.84 14.83 -36.92
N GLY A 339 18.98 15.65 -36.30
CA GLY A 339 17.54 15.45 -36.26
C GLY A 339 17.04 14.65 -35.04
N ALA A 340 17.91 13.87 -34.38
CA ALA A 340 17.64 13.23 -33.09
C ALA A 340 18.06 14.15 -31.90
N PRO A 341 17.57 13.93 -30.67
CA PRO A 341 16.62 12.89 -30.24
C PRO A 341 15.24 13.05 -30.88
N LEU A 342 14.70 11.94 -31.37
CA LEU A 342 13.40 11.82 -32.02
C LEU A 342 12.30 11.60 -30.97
N THR A 343 11.13 12.16 -31.22
CA THR A 343 9.91 11.75 -30.51
C THR A 343 9.55 10.33 -30.95
N GLU A 344 9.36 9.42 -30.00
CA GLU A 344 8.87 8.05 -30.25
C GLU A 344 7.34 8.03 -30.49
N ASP A 345 6.87 8.91 -31.37
CA ASP A 345 5.45 9.04 -31.74
C ASP A 345 4.96 7.91 -32.65
N GLY A 346 5.87 7.17 -33.29
CA GLY A 346 5.54 6.14 -34.28
C GLY A 346 5.15 6.70 -35.64
N ALA A 347 5.62 7.90 -36.02
CA ALA A 347 5.37 8.54 -37.31
C ALA A 347 6.68 8.94 -38.03
N PHE A 348 6.86 8.45 -39.26
CA PHE A 348 8.10 8.64 -40.03
C PHE A 348 8.11 10.00 -40.73
N GLY A 349 8.28 11.06 -39.94
CA GLY A 349 8.37 12.44 -40.43
C GLY A 349 9.76 12.83 -40.95
N ARG A 350 9.90 14.05 -41.47
CA ARG A 350 11.18 14.59 -42.00
C ARG A 350 12.34 14.52 -40.99
N ARG A 351 12.08 14.66 -39.68
CA ARG A 351 13.10 14.49 -38.63
C ARG A 351 13.57 13.04 -38.50
N THR A 352 12.67 12.07 -38.54
CA THR A 352 13.01 10.64 -38.56
C THR A 352 13.84 10.30 -39.77
N GLN A 353 13.45 10.79 -40.97
CA GLN A 353 14.24 10.61 -42.19
C GLN A 353 15.65 11.19 -42.09
N ALA A 354 15.81 12.41 -41.56
CA ALA A 354 17.14 13.02 -41.37
C ALA A 354 18.04 12.19 -40.43
N ALA A 355 17.48 11.69 -39.33
CA ALA A 355 18.20 10.84 -38.40
C ALA A 355 18.54 9.45 -38.99
N VAL A 356 17.71 8.90 -39.87
CA VAL A 356 18.01 7.66 -40.62
C VAL A 356 19.16 7.88 -41.61
N ILE A 357 19.14 8.96 -42.41
CA ILE A 357 20.24 9.29 -43.33
C ILE A 357 21.55 9.51 -42.54
N ALA A 358 21.48 10.18 -41.39
CA ALA A 358 22.63 10.34 -40.50
C ALA A 358 23.15 8.99 -39.98
N PHE A 359 22.27 8.10 -39.52
CA PHE A 359 22.66 6.78 -39.03
C PHE A 359 23.26 5.91 -40.15
N GLN A 360 22.64 5.90 -41.33
CA GLN A 360 23.14 5.19 -42.51
C GLN A 360 24.55 5.66 -42.90
N ARG A 361 24.83 6.97 -42.82
CA ARG A 361 26.18 7.53 -43.07
C ARG A 361 27.25 7.04 -42.08
N LEU A 362 26.89 6.78 -40.83
CA LEU A 362 27.81 6.20 -39.84
C LEU A 362 27.91 4.68 -39.95
N ALA A 363 26.81 3.99 -40.29
CA ALA A 363 26.73 2.53 -40.35
C ALA A 363 27.25 1.92 -41.68
N PHE A 364 27.25 2.71 -42.76
CA PHE A 364 27.68 2.32 -44.12
C PHE A 364 28.64 3.37 -44.73
N PRO A 365 29.82 3.62 -44.13
CA PRO A 365 30.80 4.55 -44.68
C PRO A 365 31.33 4.04 -46.02
N GLY A 366 31.29 4.89 -47.06
CA GLY A 366 31.72 4.54 -48.42
C GLY A 366 30.63 3.96 -49.33
N GLU A 367 29.44 3.61 -48.81
CA GLU A 367 28.31 3.10 -49.61
C GLU A 367 27.19 4.16 -49.75
N PRO A 368 27.32 5.20 -50.60
CA PRO A 368 26.32 6.27 -50.70
C PRO A 368 24.94 5.79 -51.16
N GLY A 369 24.86 4.64 -51.85
CA GLY A 369 23.60 3.99 -52.22
C GLY A 369 22.76 3.48 -51.03
N GLN A 370 23.36 3.33 -49.84
CA GLN A 370 22.65 2.94 -48.61
C GLN A 370 22.14 4.15 -47.81
N HIS A 371 22.36 5.40 -48.26
CA HIS A 371 22.04 6.62 -47.50
C HIS A 371 20.69 7.23 -47.92
N ASP A 372 19.72 6.39 -48.21
CA ASP A 372 18.44 6.73 -48.86
C ASP A 372 17.35 7.27 -47.91
N GLY A 373 17.56 7.19 -46.60
CA GLY A 373 16.59 7.59 -45.58
C GLY A 373 15.46 6.58 -45.35
N VAL A 374 15.64 5.32 -45.76
CA VAL A 374 14.68 4.22 -45.64
C VAL A 374 15.27 3.10 -44.78
N ILE A 375 14.54 2.67 -43.76
CA ILE A 375 15.03 1.61 -42.87
C ILE A 375 14.67 0.26 -43.49
N GLY A 376 15.51 -0.19 -44.42
CA GLY A 376 15.51 -1.56 -44.95
C GLY A 376 16.28 -2.56 -44.07
N PRO A 377 16.28 -3.86 -44.41
CA PRO A 377 16.85 -4.93 -43.58
C PRO A 377 18.30 -4.71 -43.14
N ALA A 378 19.16 -4.15 -44.02
CA ALA A 378 20.55 -3.83 -43.67
C ALA A 378 20.64 -2.74 -42.58
N THR A 379 19.86 -1.66 -42.71
CA THR A 379 19.81 -0.58 -41.71
C THR A 379 19.25 -1.09 -40.38
N TRP A 380 18.25 -1.96 -40.43
CA TRP A 380 17.70 -2.65 -39.27
C TRP A 380 18.76 -3.47 -38.51
N ALA A 381 19.50 -4.36 -39.18
CA ALA A 381 20.52 -5.19 -38.53
C ALA A 381 21.62 -4.36 -37.84
N ARG A 382 22.01 -3.21 -38.41
CA ARG A 382 22.98 -2.30 -37.80
C ARG A 382 22.45 -1.60 -36.54
N LEU A 383 21.15 -1.43 -36.40
CA LEU A 383 20.51 -0.80 -35.23
C LEU A 383 20.46 -1.72 -33.99
N GLU A 384 20.80 -3.01 -34.11
CA GLU A 384 20.63 -3.99 -33.02
C GLU A 384 21.93 -4.26 -32.23
N GLY A 385 23.11 -3.98 -32.80
CA GLY A 385 24.42 -4.35 -32.22
C GLY A 385 24.94 -3.51 -31.05
N VAL A 386 24.19 -2.53 -30.56
CA VAL A 386 24.70 -1.44 -29.68
C VAL A 386 24.54 -1.76 -28.17
N GLY A 387 24.71 -3.03 -27.77
CA GLY A 387 23.97 -3.59 -26.62
C GLY A 387 24.66 -4.07 -25.32
N SER A 388 25.92 -4.56 -25.29
CA SER A 388 26.32 -5.48 -24.18
C SER A 388 27.83 -5.70 -23.88
N ALA A 389 28.30 -5.43 -22.64
CA ALA A 389 29.50 -6.03 -21.96
C ALA A 389 29.72 -5.52 -20.49
N ARG A 390 30.27 -6.32 -19.53
CA ARG A 390 30.90 -5.87 -18.23
C ARG A 390 31.61 -6.96 -17.37
N PRO A 391 32.53 -6.62 -16.40
CA PRO A 391 33.15 -7.54 -15.39
C PRO A 391 32.97 -7.12 -13.88
N ALA A 392 33.68 -7.75 -12.92
CA ALA A 392 33.56 -7.62 -11.43
C ALA A 392 34.87 -7.91 -10.59
N GLY A 393 34.86 -7.78 -9.24
CA GLY A 393 35.95 -8.05 -8.26
C GLY A 393 35.62 -7.68 -6.77
N SER A 394 36.33 -8.24 -5.75
CA SER A 394 36.07 -8.19 -4.26
C SER A 394 37.42 -8.27 -3.44
N PRO A 395 37.57 -8.57 -2.10
CA PRO A 395 36.66 -8.81 -0.93
C PRO A 395 37.16 -8.24 0.49
N ASP A 396 36.58 -8.73 1.63
CA ASP A 396 37.15 -9.01 3.01
C ASP A 396 37.69 -7.89 3.98
N ALA A 397 37.86 -8.03 5.34
CA ALA A 397 37.32 -8.91 6.43
C ALA A 397 37.77 -8.45 7.89
N THR A 398 37.29 -9.10 8.98
CA THR A 398 37.76 -9.11 10.44
C THR A 398 37.74 -7.80 11.29
N SER A 399 37.90 -7.71 12.65
CA SER A 399 37.59 -8.47 13.92
C SER A 399 38.10 -7.61 15.16
N LEU A 400 38.04 -7.83 16.51
CA LEU A 400 37.55 -8.76 17.59
C LEU A 400 37.27 -7.97 18.94
N ASP A 401 36.55 -8.55 19.93
CA ASP A 401 36.61 -8.62 21.45
C ASP A 401 37.24 -7.46 22.34
N GLU A 402 37.08 -7.23 23.68
CA GLU A 402 36.31 -7.64 24.91
C GLU A 402 36.57 -6.52 26.02
N ALA A 403 36.25 -6.43 27.36
CA ALA A 403 35.40 -6.95 28.49
C ALA A 403 35.68 -6.03 29.77
N ALA A 404 35.19 -6.07 31.05
CA ALA A 404 34.07 -6.64 31.88
C ALA A 404 33.98 -5.93 33.30
N SER A 405 32.89 -6.15 34.10
CA SER A 405 32.52 -5.64 35.48
C SER A 405 32.35 -4.11 35.67
N GLU A 406 31.53 -3.53 36.58
CA GLU A 406 30.67 -4.03 37.70
C GLU A 406 29.45 -3.07 37.91
N PHE A 407 28.37 -3.47 38.62
CA PHE A 407 27.03 -2.81 38.57
C PHE A 407 26.60 -1.95 39.78
N PRO A 408 25.75 -0.92 39.53
CA PRO A 408 24.68 -0.50 40.45
C PRO A 408 23.28 -0.32 39.80
N ASP A 409 22.21 -0.65 40.54
CA ASP A 409 20.77 -0.33 40.38
C ASP A 409 20.22 -0.04 38.96
N GLU A 410 19.68 -1.09 38.30
CA GLU A 410 19.31 -1.06 36.87
C GLU A 410 18.08 -0.20 36.49
N GLU A 411 17.19 0.15 37.43
CA GLU A 411 15.95 0.89 37.11
C GLU A 411 16.21 2.38 36.77
N GLU A 412 17.27 3.00 37.32
CA GLU A 412 17.60 4.39 37.00
C GLU A 412 18.42 4.56 35.71
N ALA A 413 18.93 3.50 35.06
CA ALA A 413 19.84 3.64 33.91
C ALA A 413 19.15 3.70 32.53
N GLN A 414 17.88 3.26 32.42
CA GLN A 414 17.27 2.92 31.13
C GLN A 414 16.64 4.12 30.40
N GLY A 415 16.68 4.10 29.06
CA GLY A 415 15.85 4.94 28.19
C GLY A 415 16.57 6.04 27.37
N ALA A 416 17.89 6.18 27.48
CA ALA A 416 18.63 7.07 26.57
C ALA A 416 18.60 6.51 25.13
N PRO A 417 18.44 7.36 24.08
CA PRO A 417 18.52 6.90 22.69
C PRO A 417 19.92 6.33 22.41
N PRO A 418 20.09 5.38 21.48
CA PRO A 418 21.36 4.67 21.29
C PRO A 418 22.49 5.60 20.80
N PRO A 419 23.77 5.29 21.11
CA PRO A 419 24.92 6.04 20.60
C PRO A 419 24.96 6.13 19.07
N LEU A 420 25.44 7.26 18.56
CA LEU A 420 25.50 7.57 17.12
C LEU A 420 26.92 8.04 16.74
N PRO A 421 27.60 7.40 15.77
CA PRO A 421 28.99 7.74 15.44
C PRO A 421 29.12 9.17 14.90
N VAL A 422 30.22 9.84 15.25
CA VAL A 422 30.56 11.18 14.76
C VAL A 422 31.28 11.06 13.43
N THR A 423 30.60 11.43 12.34
CA THR A 423 31.05 11.20 10.96
C THR A 423 31.83 12.36 10.33
N ALA A 424 31.98 13.49 11.04
CA ALA A 424 32.77 14.65 10.62
C ALA A 424 33.20 15.48 11.83
N GLN A 425 34.27 16.28 11.68
CA GLN A 425 34.71 17.19 12.75
C GLN A 425 33.89 18.49 12.76
N PRO A 426 33.50 19.03 13.93
CA PRO A 426 32.75 20.27 14.02
C PRO A 426 33.65 21.50 13.82
N ARG A 427 33.09 22.52 13.17
CA ARG A 427 33.71 23.83 12.98
C ARG A 427 33.40 24.76 14.14
N ALA A 428 34.41 25.45 14.63
CA ALA A 428 34.20 26.58 15.55
C ALA A 428 33.58 27.76 14.76
N VAL A 429 32.59 28.43 15.37
CA VAL A 429 31.82 29.52 14.75
C VAL A 429 31.70 30.70 15.72
N PRO A 430 31.64 31.96 15.24
CA PRO A 430 31.86 32.39 13.86
C PRO A 430 33.29 32.08 13.39
N ARG A 431 33.60 32.29 12.09
CA ARG A 431 34.93 31.94 11.57
C ARG A 431 36.04 32.76 12.22
N ASP A 432 35.74 34.03 12.50
CA ASP A 432 36.76 35.08 12.66
C ASP A 432 36.91 35.55 14.13
N ASP A 433 35.93 35.26 14.98
CA ASP A 433 36.00 35.28 16.47
C ASP A 433 35.35 33.99 17.02
N PRO A 434 35.95 32.80 16.83
CA PRO A 434 35.31 31.54 17.17
C PRO A 434 35.00 31.41 18.66
N VAL A 435 33.74 31.12 19.00
CA VAL A 435 33.37 30.81 20.40
C VAL A 435 34.09 29.52 20.82
N PRO A 436 34.83 29.53 21.94
CA PRO A 436 35.50 28.32 22.44
C PRO A 436 34.50 27.18 22.62
N PHE A 437 34.88 25.97 22.22
CA PHE A 437 34.08 24.80 22.53
C PHE A 437 34.07 24.55 24.04
N ALA A 438 32.96 24.02 24.55
CA ALA A 438 32.96 23.40 25.86
C ALA A 438 34.03 22.28 25.92
N PRO A 439 34.66 22.05 27.09
CA PRO A 439 35.57 20.92 27.27
C PRO A 439 34.85 19.58 26.95
N PRO A 440 35.58 18.49 26.67
CA PRO A 440 34.95 17.18 26.62
C PRO A 440 34.31 16.83 27.98
N PRO A 441 33.20 16.07 28.00
CA PRO A 441 32.60 15.57 29.24
C PRO A 441 33.55 14.61 29.95
N ALA A 442 33.39 14.47 31.28
CA ALA A 442 34.06 13.43 32.06
C ALA A 442 33.68 12.00 31.60
N PRO A 443 34.51 10.98 31.89
CA PRO A 443 34.10 9.58 31.83
C PRO A 443 32.85 9.32 32.70
N GLY A 444 31.97 8.40 32.30
CA GLY A 444 30.69 8.16 32.99
C GLY A 444 29.61 9.21 32.75
N ALA A 445 29.78 10.11 31.78
CA ALA A 445 28.79 11.13 31.46
C ALA A 445 27.65 10.60 30.56
N PHE A 446 26.43 11.07 30.81
CA PHE A 446 25.20 10.61 30.17
C PHE A 446 24.73 11.55 29.07
N TRP A 447 23.98 11.02 28.10
CA TRP A 447 23.25 11.85 27.14
C TRP A 447 22.04 12.51 27.84
N PRO A 448 21.80 13.84 27.68
CA PRO A 448 20.86 14.61 28.50
C PRO A 448 19.35 14.27 28.35
N LEU A 449 18.99 13.27 27.57
CA LEU A 449 17.60 12.92 27.24
C LEU A 449 17.35 11.42 27.29
N ARG A 450 16.22 11.03 27.88
CA ARG A 450 15.59 9.72 27.67
C ARG A 450 14.39 9.94 26.76
N THR A 451 14.45 9.42 25.54
CA THR A 451 13.52 9.77 24.46
C THR A 451 13.44 8.65 23.42
N ASP A 452 12.23 8.37 22.93
CA ASP A 452 12.00 7.49 21.78
C ASP A 452 11.88 8.28 20.45
N ASP A 453 12.26 9.56 20.41
CA ASP A 453 12.50 10.23 19.13
C ASP A 453 13.69 9.56 18.41
N PRO A 454 13.53 9.05 17.17
CA PRO A 454 14.63 8.38 16.46
C PRO A 454 15.77 9.34 16.04
N ARG A 455 15.64 10.63 16.33
CA ARG A 455 16.69 11.65 16.19
C ARG A 455 17.20 12.12 17.56
N GLY A 456 16.77 11.48 18.65
CA GLY A 456 17.00 11.93 20.03
C GLY A 456 18.47 12.05 20.42
N ARG A 457 19.37 11.33 19.73
CA ARG A 457 20.83 11.43 19.86
C ARG A 457 21.48 12.45 18.90
N LEU A 458 20.78 12.92 17.87
CA LEU A 458 21.37 13.65 16.74
C LEU A 458 21.74 15.09 17.09
N VAL A 459 23.04 15.37 17.20
CA VAL A 459 23.58 16.73 17.29
C VAL A 459 23.50 17.41 15.92
N SER A 460 22.94 18.62 15.87
CA SER A 460 22.95 19.46 14.66
C SER A 460 24.10 20.46 14.73
N TYR A 461 25.00 20.48 13.74
CA TYR A 461 26.20 21.34 13.74
C TYR A 461 26.72 21.64 12.33
N VAL A 462 27.70 22.54 12.22
CA VAL A 462 28.44 22.81 10.97
C VAL A 462 29.79 22.09 11.03
N THR A 463 30.09 21.31 10.01
CA THR A 463 31.37 20.58 9.85
C THR A 463 32.53 21.51 9.49
N ALA A 464 33.78 21.06 9.67
CA ALA A 464 34.98 21.80 9.29
C ALA A 464 34.94 22.25 7.81
N GLU A 465 34.43 21.38 6.93
CA GLU A 465 34.22 21.64 5.49
C GLU A 465 33.03 22.58 5.19
N GLY A 466 32.35 23.12 6.22
CA GLY A 466 31.24 24.08 6.08
C GLY A 466 29.87 23.47 5.77
N ARG A 467 29.74 22.15 5.74
CA ARG A 467 28.48 21.42 5.52
C ARG A 467 27.69 21.33 6.83
N THR A 468 26.36 21.51 6.78
CA THR A 468 25.51 21.35 7.98
C THR A 468 25.06 19.89 8.16
N VAL A 469 25.28 19.35 9.35
CA VAL A 469 24.70 18.08 9.83
C VAL A 469 23.46 18.38 10.67
N GLY A 470 22.43 17.56 10.55
CA GLY A 470 21.15 17.79 11.23
C GLY A 470 20.36 18.95 10.60
N ARG A 471 19.88 19.89 11.42
CA ARG A 471 19.10 21.06 10.92
C ARG A 471 19.76 22.40 11.24
N ALA A 472 19.92 23.23 10.22
CA ALA A 472 20.48 24.58 10.31
C ALA A 472 19.75 25.55 11.28
N GLY A 473 18.49 25.26 11.64
CA GLY A 473 17.80 26.00 12.69
C GLY A 473 18.24 25.63 14.12
N ARG A 474 18.78 24.43 14.33
CA ARG A 474 19.05 23.80 15.64
C ARG A 474 20.54 23.84 16.04
N ILE A 475 21.39 24.39 15.18
CA ILE A 475 22.83 24.55 15.42
C ILE A 475 23.12 25.69 16.40
N PHE A 476 24.30 25.67 17.02
CA PHE A 476 24.89 26.85 17.65
C PHE A 476 25.09 27.95 16.59
N MET A 477 24.74 29.19 16.93
CA MET A 477 24.66 30.37 16.03
C MET A 477 23.68 30.26 14.85
N ALA A 478 22.64 29.43 14.94
CA ALA A 478 21.47 29.63 14.08
C ALA A 478 20.92 31.07 14.23
N GLN A 479 20.44 31.67 13.14
CA GLN A 479 19.74 32.95 13.23
C GLN A 479 18.39 32.76 13.94
N ARG A 480 18.11 33.62 14.92
CA ARG A 480 16.85 33.67 15.66
C ARG A 480 16.32 35.10 15.71
N GLN A 481 15.05 35.22 16.06
CA GLN A 481 14.47 36.48 16.52
C GLN A 481 14.34 36.44 18.05
N GLY A 482 14.33 37.61 18.68
CA GLY A 482 14.03 37.76 20.10
C GLY A 482 13.52 39.17 20.39
N THR A 483 12.85 39.35 21.52
CA THR A 483 12.36 40.67 21.94
C THR A 483 13.37 41.34 22.87
N ARG A 484 13.79 42.56 22.53
CA ARG A 484 14.60 43.44 23.37
C ARG A 484 14.02 44.84 23.28
N ASP A 485 13.89 45.55 24.40
CA ASP A 485 13.44 46.95 24.42
C ASP A 485 12.06 47.15 23.74
N GLY A 486 11.19 46.14 23.82
CA GLY A 486 9.89 46.07 23.13
C GLY A 486 9.92 45.72 21.63
N GLN A 487 11.10 45.71 21.00
CA GLN A 487 11.28 45.45 19.58
C GLN A 487 11.67 43.98 19.31
N THR A 488 11.23 43.44 18.17
CA THR A 488 11.70 42.12 17.69
C THR A 488 12.97 42.32 16.87
N LEU A 489 14.10 41.83 17.37
CA LEU A 489 15.43 41.99 16.78
C LEU A 489 16.09 40.64 16.51
N PRO A 490 17.00 40.55 15.52
CA PRO A 490 17.78 39.34 15.28
C PRO A 490 18.72 39.05 16.46
N ARG A 491 18.83 37.78 16.84
CA ARG A 491 19.76 37.28 17.85
C ARG A 491 20.45 35.99 17.39
N TRP A 492 21.61 35.71 17.96
CA TRP A 492 22.28 34.42 17.77
C TRP A 492 21.68 33.35 18.68
N HIS A 493 21.70 32.11 18.21
CA HIS A 493 21.37 30.93 18.98
C HIS A 493 22.57 30.51 19.84
N VAL A 494 22.45 30.63 21.17
CA VAL A 494 23.56 30.38 22.12
C VAL A 494 23.64 28.91 22.60
N GLY A 495 22.78 28.04 22.08
CA GLY A 495 22.74 26.62 22.40
C GLY A 495 22.50 25.74 21.17
N LEU A 496 22.23 24.45 21.39
CA LEU A 496 21.75 23.52 20.39
C LEU A 496 20.39 22.98 20.79
N ASP A 497 19.51 22.71 19.81
CA ASP A 497 18.19 22.12 20.09
C ASP A 497 18.22 20.61 19.81
N LEU A 498 18.24 19.82 20.87
CA LEU A 498 18.15 18.37 20.77
C LEU A 498 16.72 17.93 20.43
N TYR A 499 16.58 16.84 19.69
CA TYR A 499 15.26 16.30 19.36
C TYR A 499 14.69 15.55 20.55
N ALA A 500 13.45 15.85 20.90
CA ALA A 500 12.72 15.22 21.99
C ALA A 500 11.22 15.38 21.71
N ARG A 501 10.40 14.82 22.59
CA ARG A 501 8.95 14.91 22.62
C ARG A 501 8.49 15.56 23.93
N ALA A 502 7.32 16.18 23.91
CA ALA A 502 6.70 16.69 25.11
C ALA A 502 6.47 15.56 26.13
N GLY A 503 7.06 15.66 27.33
CA GLY A 503 7.01 14.63 28.36
C GLY A 503 8.27 13.76 28.48
N ASP A 504 9.27 13.90 27.60
CA ASP A 504 10.53 13.14 27.70
C ASP A 504 11.35 13.57 28.93
N THR A 505 12.03 12.60 29.56
CA THR A 505 12.85 12.85 30.76
C THR A 505 14.20 13.46 30.39
N VAL A 506 14.55 14.54 31.07
CA VAL A 506 15.85 15.22 30.99
C VAL A 506 16.72 14.74 32.14
N VAL A 507 17.97 14.38 31.86
CA VAL A 507 18.94 13.91 32.85
C VAL A 507 20.16 14.83 32.93
N ALA A 508 20.80 14.88 34.09
CA ALA A 508 22.10 15.52 34.24
C ALA A 508 23.17 14.74 33.46
N CYS A 509 23.93 15.42 32.60
CA CYS A 509 25.03 14.81 31.85
C CYS A 509 26.13 14.30 32.78
N GLU A 510 26.49 15.09 33.78
CA GLU A 510 27.57 14.82 34.74
C GLU A 510 27.09 15.06 36.17
N ALA A 511 27.85 14.62 37.17
CA ALA A 511 27.61 15.03 38.55
C ALA A 511 27.77 16.57 38.71
N GLY A 512 27.05 17.18 39.64
CA GLY A 512 27.07 18.64 39.80
C GLY A 512 26.12 19.17 40.86
N ARG A 513 25.78 20.46 40.76
CA ARG A 513 24.80 21.14 41.63
C ARG A 513 23.90 22.06 40.81
N ILE A 514 22.59 22.03 41.07
CA ILE A 514 21.62 22.92 40.40
C ILE A 514 21.84 24.35 40.90
N THR A 515 22.09 25.30 40.00
CA THR A 515 22.40 26.71 40.33
C THR A 515 21.30 27.70 39.98
N GLU A 516 20.46 27.41 38.99
CA GLU A 516 19.29 28.21 38.64
C GLU A 516 18.12 27.32 38.19
N PHE A 517 16.89 27.67 38.55
CA PHE A 517 15.68 27.19 37.88
C PHE A 517 14.72 28.37 37.70
N ALA A 518 14.51 28.79 36.45
CA ALA A 518 13.88 30.07 36.15
C ALA A 518 13.02 30.02 34.88
N PHE A 519 12.09 30.95 34.75
CA PHE A 519 11.28 31.10 33.54
C PHE A 519 12.15 31.46 32.32
N PHE A 520 11.91 30.76 31.20
CA PHE A 520 12.67 30.92 29.96
C PHE A 520 11.87 31.71 28.92
N TYR A 521 10.77 31.15 28.38
CA TYR A 521 9.80 31.89 27.57
C TYR A 521 8.42 31.22 27.56
N ARG A 522 7.46 31.74 26.77
CA ARG A 522 6.15 31.08 26.55
C ARG A 522 6.12 30.42 25.17
N ALA A 523 5.95 29.10 25.14
CA ALA A 523 5.84 28.31 23.92
C ALA A 523 4.63 28.73 23.06
N ARG A 524 4.63 28.34 21.78
CA ARG A 524 3.58 28.71 20.81
C ARG A 524 2.18 28.21 21.19
N SER A 525 2.12 27.14 21.97
CA SER A 525 0.93 26.57 22.62
C SER A 525 0.31 27.48 23.70
N GLY A 526 1.10 28.38 24.27
CA GLY A 526 0.79 29.11 25.50
C GLY A 526 1.46 28.54 26.76
N GLN A 527 2.11 27.36 26.73
CA GLN A 527 2.80 26.81 27.91
C GLN A 527 3.99 27.68 28.33
N ARG A 528 4.23 27.83 29.64
CA ARG A 528 5.45 28.47 30.16
C ARG A 528 6.58 27.45 30.22
N THR A 529 7.69 27.76 29.55
CA THR A 529 8.91 26.94 29.57
C THR A 529 9.93 27.51 30.56
N TYR A 530 10.78 26.64 31.07
CA TYR A 530 11.76 26.95 32.10
C TYR A 530 13.17 26.56 31.64
N ARG A 531 14.17 27.15 32.29
CA ARG A 531 15.59 26.81 32.17
C ARG A 531 16.10 26.29 33.50
N LEU A 532 17.05 25.36 33.45
CA LEU A 532 17.62 24.70 34.61
C LEU A 532 19.13 24.66 34.42
N LEU A 533 19.89 25.38 35.25
CA LEU A 533 21.36 25.36 35.19
C LEU A 533 21.91 24.37 36.20
N VAL A 534 22.86 23.54 35.76
CA VAL A 534 23.68 22.67 36.63
C VAL A 534 25.14 23.03 36.44
N ALA A 535 25.82 23.34 37.55
CA ALA A 535 27.27 23.46 37.59
C ALA A 535 27.89 22.08 37.76
N HIS A 536 28.55 21.59 36.71
CA HIS A 536 29.42 20.42 36.71
C HIS A 536 30.88 20.87 36.96
N GLN A 537 31.81 19.92 37.10
CA GLN A 537 33.21 20.24 37.47
C GLN A 537 33.92 21.13 36.43
N GLY A 538 33.74 20.87 35.13
CA GLY A 538 34.41 21.61 34.05
C GLY A 538 33.53 22.61 33.29
N VAL A 539 32.21 22.59 33.47
CA VAL A 539 31.24 23.33 32.67
C VAL A 539 29.95 23.60 33.45
N VAL A 540 29.28 24.72 33.18
CA VAL A 540 27.88 24.93 33.59
C VAL A 540 26.98 24.65 32.38
N ALA A 541 26.08 23.67 32.51
CA ALA A 541 25.12 23.30 31.46
C ALA A 541 23.73 23.88 31.76
N ASN A 542 23.07 24.44 30.75
CA ASN A 542 21.67 24.84 30.82
C ASN A 542 20.79 23.83 30.08
N TYR A 543 19.83 23.26 30.79
CA TYR A 543 18.79 22.36 30.32
C TYR A 543 17.50 23.18 30.17
N GLY A 544 17.35 23.81 29.00
CA GLY A 544 16.28 24.75 28.67
C GLY A 544 15.09 24.12 27.95
N GLU A 545 13.93 24.76 28.05
CA GLU A 545 12.64 24.30 27.53
C GLU A 545 12.02 23.11 28.27
N VAL A 546 12.27 23.06 29.59
CA VAL A 546 11.64 22.09 30.50
C VAL A 546 10.34 22.62 31.11
N THR A 547 9.50 21.75 31.68
CA THR A 547 8.22 22.11 32.30
C THR A 547 8.39 22.79 33.65
N ALA A 548 7.40 23.61 34.04
CA ALA A 548 7.41 24.40 35.28
C ALA A 548 7.55 23.59 36.58
N ASP A 549 7.12 22.32 36.54
CA ASP A 549 7.12 21.35 37.64
C ASP A 549 8.33 20.39 37.61
N SER A 550 9.32 20.63 36.75
CA SER A 550 10.48 19.74 36.55
C SER A 550 11.21 19.38 37.84
N LEU A 551 11.66 20.38 38.62
CA LEU A 551 12.36 20.10 39.87
C LEU A 551 11.47 19.40 40.90
N THR A 552 10.24 19.89 41.09
CA THR A 552 9.31 19.33 42.09
C THR A 552 8.85 17.91 41.77
N ARG A 553 8.75 17.55 40.47
CA ARG A 553 8.47 16.18 40.01
C ARG A 553 9.57 15.19 40.39
N HIS A 554 10.81 15.64 40.54
CA HIS A 554 11.97 14.80 40.89
C HIS A 554 12.46 15.02 42.34
N GLY A 555 11.69 15.73 43.18
CA GLY A 555 12.07 16.01 44.57
C GLY A 555 13.26 16.97 44.72
N LEU A 556 13.64 17.69 43.67
CA LEU A 556 14.82 18.54 43.60
C LEU A 556 14.49 20.01 43.90
N SER A 557 15.54 20.78 44.19
CA SER A 557 15.49 22.23 44.44
C SER A 557 16.76 22.91 43.92
N VAL A 558 16.72 24.24 43.76
CA VAL A 558 17.95 25.02 43.47
C VAL A 558 18.89 24.91 44.67
N GLY A 559 20.15 24.60 44.41
CA GLY A 559 21.16 24.27 45.41
C GLY A 559 21.34 22.76 45.65
N ALA A 560 20.44 21.90 45.17
CA ALA A 560 20.57 20.45 45.34
C ALA A 560 21.76 19.87 44.51
N PRO A 561 22.52 18.91 45.06
CA PRO A 561 23.49 18.14 44.28
C PRO A 561 22.77 17.14 43.37
N VAL A 562 23.38 16.80 42.24
CA VAL A 562 22.88 15.80 41.29
C VAL A 562 24.01 14.87 40.82
N ARG A 563 23.66 13.63 40.47
CA ARG A 563 24.54 12.61 39.87
C ARG A 563 24.43 12.62 38.35
N ALA A 564 25.45 12.10 37.65
CA ALA A 564 25.33 11.82 36.22
C ALA A 564 24.19 10.82 35.97
N GLY A 565 23.43 10.98 34.89
CA GLY A 565 22.29 10.14 34.52
C GLY A 565 21.00 10.39 35.33
N GLN A 566 21.06 11.11 36.44
CA GLN A 566 19.91 11.38 37.31
C GLN A 566 18.84 12.23 36.58
N PRO A 567 17.54 11.88 36.67
CA PRO A 567 16.44 12.73 36.21
C PRO A 567 16.42 14.10 36.91
N ILE A 568 16.41 15.18 36.12
CA ILE A 568 16.39 16.58 36.62
C ILE A 568 15.23 17.41 36.07
N GLY A 569 14.54 16.95 35.02
CA GLY A 569 13.37 17.65 34.50
C GLY A 569 12.65 16.92 33.37
N VAL A 570 11.66 17.58 32.79
CA VAL A 570 10.81 17.02 31.73
C VAL A 570 10.65 18.01 30.59
N VAL A 571 10.78 17.54 29.34
CA VAL A 571 10.68 18.35 28.12
C VAL A 571 9.27 18.93 27.94
N SER A 572 9.20 20.24 27.66
CA SER A 572 7.94 20.96 27.44
C SER A 572 7.31 20.70 26.06
N ASP A 573 6.15 21.29 25.80
CA ASP A 573 5.41 21.09 24.54
C ASP A 573 6.05 21.70 23.28
N THR A 574 7.25 22.26 23.40
CA THR A 574 8.11 22.64 22.27
C THR A 574 8.69 21.44 21.51
N ASN A 575 8.72 20.25 22.14
CA ASN A 575 9.29 19.02 21.57
C ASN A 575 10.79 19.17 21.21
N MET A 576 11.55 19.68 22.18
CA MET A 576 13.01 19.78 22.16
C MET A 576 13.56 20.12 23.55
N LEU A 577 14.81 19.71 23.79
CA LEU A 577 15.63 20.26 24.87
C LEU A 577 16.58 21.29 24.26
N HIS A 578 16.55 22.52 24.78
CA HIS A 578 17.51 23.56 24.41
C HIS A 578 18.73 23.47 25.33
N PHE A 579 19.91 23.21 24.77
CA PHE A 579 21.13 22.91 25.54
C PHE A 579 22.21 23.98 25.32
N GLU A 580 22.58 24.71 26.37
CA GLU A 580 23.65 25.73 26.35
C GLU A 580 24.79 25.32 27.30
N THR A 581 26.01 25.82 27.08
CA THR A 581 27.17 25.59 27.96
C THR A 581 27.91 26.88 28.27
N TYR A 582 28.40 26.99 29.50
CA TYR A 582 29.11 28.17 30.00
C TYR A 582 30.32 27.79 30.86
N THR A 583 31.24 28.73 31.06
CA THR A 583 32.38 28.54 31.98
C THR A 583 31.93 28.36 33.43
N PRO A 584 32.69 27.62 34.26
CA PRO A 584 32.47 27.52 35.71
C PRO A 584 32.25 28.88 36.38
N GLY A 585 31.42 28.90 37.43
CA GLY A 585 30.98 30.12 38.12
C GLY A 585 29.78 30.84 37.47
N THR A 586 29.35 30.44 36.27
CA THR A 586 28.14 30.99 35.65
C THR A 586 26.87 30.63 36.43
N SER A 587 26.07 31.64 36.80
CA SER A 587 24.84 31.50 37.59
C SER A 587 23.54 31.85 36.86
N ARG A 588 23.60 32.20 35.56
CA ARG A 588 22.43 32.49 34.72
C ARG A 588 22.72 32.24 33.23
N SER A 589 21.68 31.98 32.43
CA SER A 589 21.76 31.97 30.96
C SER A 589 21.93 33.39 30.38
N PHE A 590 22.54 33.52 29.20
CA PHE A 590 22.75 34.79 28.49
C PHE A 590 22.14 34.76 27.09
N GLN A 591 21.85 35.94 26.51
CA GLN A 591 21.43 36.08 25.11
C GLN A 591 22.48 36.90 24.35
N TRP A 592 22.86 36.44 23.15
CA TRP A 592 23.82 37.13 22.29
C TRP A 592 23.10 37.81 21.12
N TRP A 593 23.27 39.13 21.02
CA TRP A 593 22.71 39.97 19.96
C TRP A 593 23.84 40.44 19.02
N PRO A 594 23.64 40.51 17.69
CA PRO A 594 24.70 40.91 16.74
C PRO A 594 25.25 42.32 16.94
N ASP A 595 24.49 43.21 17.60
CA ASP A 595 24.87 44.59 17.93
C ASP A 595 25.62 44.71 19.28
N ARG A 596 25.93 43.59 19.94
CA ARG A 596 26.57 43.55 21.26
C ARG A 596 27.75 42.57 21.29
N PRO A 597 28.75 42.81 22.17
CA PRO A 597 29.80 41.84 22.44
C PRO A 597 29.24 40.45 22.79
N ARG A 598 30.00 39.42 22.42
CA ARG A 598 29.78 38.03 22.83
C ARG A 598 29.85 37.93 24.36
N PRO A 599 28.93 37.20 25.04
CA PRO A 599 29.09 36.90 26.45
C PRO A 599 30.39 36.11 26.67
N GLU A 600 31.29 36.63 27.49
CA GLU A 600 32.66 36.11 27.67
C GLU A 600 32.68 34.67 28.21
N ASN A 601 31.67 34.33 29.02
CA ASN A 601 31.48 33.03 29.64
C ASN A 601 30.76 31.99 28.77
N LEU A 602 30.33 32.34 27.54
CA LEU A 602 29.62 31.42 26.65
C LEU A 602 30.57 30.42 25.99
N LEU A 603 30.22 29.14 26.04
CA LEU A 603 30.93 28.04 25.38
C LEU A 603 30.03 27.36 24.34
N ASN A 604 30.61 26.95 23.21
CA ASN A 604 29.90 26.23 22.16
C ASN A 604 29.71 24.74 22.56
N PRO A 605 28.47 24.25 22.77
CA PRO A 605 28.24 22.90 23.29
C PRO A 605 28.52 21.77 22.30
N THR A 606 28.83 22.09 21.03
CA THR A 606 28.86 21.11 19.93
C THR A 606 29.82 19.94 20.17
N ARG A 607 31.06 20.20 20.64
CA ARG A 607 32.03 19.11 20.90
C ARG A 607 31.67 18.26 22.12
N TYR A 608 31.14 18.88 23.17
CA TYR A 608 30.63 18.20 24.36
C TYR A 608 29.49 17.24 23.99
N LEU A 609 28.49 17.74 23.28
CA LEU A 609 27.36 16.93 22.81
C LEU A 609 27.78 15.87 21.79
N LEU A 610 28.75 16.11 20.89
CA LEU A 610 29.24 15.07 19.97
C LEU A 610 30.01 13.95 20.69
N ALA A 611 30.71 14.25 21.80
CA ALA A 611 31.32 13.22 22.63
C ALA A 611 30.25 12.35 23.31
N LEU A 612 29.23 12.98 23.93
CA LEU A 612 28.08 12.26 24.50
C LEU A 612 27.29 11.49 23.44
N GLN A 613 27.13 12.04 22.23
CA GLN A 613 26.45 11.38 21.11
C GLN A 613 27.08 10.02 20.83
N ALA A 614 28.40 9.94 20.77
CA ALA A 614 29.14 8.71 20.45
C ALA A 614 29.41 7.78 21.64
N ARG A 615 29.49 8.30 22.88
CA ARG A 615 30.03 7.55 24.03
C ARG A 615 29.25 7.64 25.35
N GLY A 616 28.26 8.53 25.47
CA GLY A 616 27.52 8.67 26.72
C GLY A 616 26.66 7.44 27.05
N GLU A 617 26.55 7.08 28.32
CA GLU A 617 25.97 5.80 28.73
C GLU A 617 24.43 5.74 28.57
N GLY A 618 23.85 4.53 28.69
CA GLY A 618 22.41 4.31 28.46
C GLY A 618 21.92 2.87 28.20
N HIS A 619 22.80 1.87 28.19
CA HIS A 619 22.41 0.45 28.13
C HIS A 619 23.52 -0.49 28.63
N THR A 620 23.19 -1.39 29.54
CA THR A 620 23.90 -2.67 29.76
C THR A 620 23.31 -3.73 28.82
N ALA A 621 24.12 -4.68 28.37
CA ALA A 621 23.69 -5.69 27.41
C ALA A 621 23.15 -6.96 28.12
N PRO A 622 22.08 -7.60 27.61
CA PRO A 622 21.62 -8.88 28.12
C PRO A 622 22.60 -10.00 27.76
N ALA A 623 22.83 -10.93 28.69
CA ALA A 623 23.72 -12.07 28.52
C ALA A 623 23.20 -13.07 27.44
N PRO A 624 24.10 -13.82 26.77
CA PRO A 624 23.71 -14.79 25.75
C PRO A 624 22.99 -16.01 26.35
N ALA A 625 21.98 -16.52 25.64
CA ALA A 625 21.30 -17.76 25.98
C ALA A 625 22.07 -18.99 25.43
N GLU A 626 22.02 -20.11 26.15
CA GLU A 626 22.74 -21.34 25.79
C GLU A 626 22.22 -21.99 24.48
N PRO A 627 23.10 -22.68 23.73
CA PRO A 627 22.75 -23.24 22.42
C PRO A 627 21.93 -24.53 22.53
N VAL A 628 20.71 -24.52 21.97
CA VAL A 628 19.95 -25.75 21.70
C VAL A 628 20.59 -26.48 20.52
N ALA A 629 21.26 -27.60 20.79
CA ALA A 629 21.87 -28.42 19.75
C ALA A 629 20.82 -29.06 18.82
N GLY A 630 21.01 -28.92 17.50
CA GLY A 630 20.12 -29.54 16.50
C GLY A 630 19.68 -28.65 15.33
N GLY A 631 20.51 -27.71 14.89
CA GLY A 631 20.28 -26.92 13.67
C GLY A 631 21.37 -27.12 12.63
N THR A 632 21.03 -27.58 11.43
CA THR A 632 21.92 -27.55 10.26
C THR A 632 22.19 -26.10 9.84
N GLU A 633 23.43 -25.80 9.44
CA GLU A 633 23.86 -24.46 9.06
C GLU A 633 23.03 -23.88 7.89
N PRO A 634 22.66 -22.59 7.93
CA PRO A 634 22.19 -21.88 6.75
C PRO A 634 23.38 -21.52 5.85
N GLU A 635 23.37 -21.96 4.59
CA GLU A 635 24.48 -21.73 3.65
C GLU A 635 24.82 -20.24 3.45
N PRO A 636 26.09 -19.89 3.16
CA PRO A 636 26.54 -18.53 2.85
C PRO A 636 26.09 -18.08 1.44
N GLY A 637 24.77 -17.92 1.25
CA GLY A 637 24.15 -17.89 -0.08
C GLY A 637 23.01 -16.87 -0.29
N ASN A 638 22.95 -15.76 0.46
CA ASN A 638 21.84 -14.81 0.32
C ASN A 638 22.22 -13.31 0.38
N ALA A 639 23.14 -12.88 -0.48
CA ALA A 639 23.21 -11.47 -0.86
C ALA A 639 21.93 -11.09 -1.64
N PRO A 640 21.22 -9.99 -1.29
CA PRO A 640 19.90 -9.70 -1.85
C PRO A 640 20.01 -9.45 -3.37
N ALA A 641 19.27 -10.26 -4.15
CA ALA A 641 19.36 -10.35 -5.60
C ALA A 641 19.47 -8.97 -6.30
N PRO A 642 20.32 -8.85 -7.34
CA PRO A 642 20.63 -7.57 -7.96
C PRO A 642 19.37 -6.87 -8.50
N LEU A 643 19.39 -5.54 -8.53
CA LEU A 643 18.28 -4.69 -9.01
C LEU A 643 18.00 -4.85 -10.53
N THR A 644 18.75 -5.69 -11.22
CA THR A 644 18.55 -6.08 -12.61
C THR A 644 17.39 -7.06 -12.76
N GLY A 645 16.26 -6.60 -13.30
CA GLY A 645 15.11 -7.45 -13.62
C GLY A 645 14.12 -6.77 -14.55
N PRO A 646 13.10 -7.48 -15.05
CA PRO A 646 12.09 -6.89 -15.92
C PRO A 646 11.28 -5.83 -15.16
N ARG A 647 11.23 -4.61 -15.71
CA ARG A 647 10.56 -3.42 -15.15
C ARG A 647 9.09 -3.62 -14.73
N VAL A 648 8.42 -4.65 -15.25
CA VAL A 648 7.11 -5.14 -14.78
C VAL A 648 7.25 -6.64 -14.39
N PRO A 649 7.67 -6.94 -13.15
CA PRO A 649 8.01 -8.30 -12.74
C PRO A 649 6.81 -9.27 -12.74
N GLN A 650 7.09 -10.58 -12.62
CA GLN A 650 6.03 -11.58 -12.50
C GLN A 650 5.26 -11.38 -11.19
N GLY A 651 3.92 -11.36 -11.27
CA GLY A 651 3.05 -11.02 -10.14
C GLY A 651 2.88 -9.52 -9.90
N PHE A 652 3.40 -8.61 -10.73
CA PHE A 652 3.17 -7.17 -10.59
C PHE A 652 2.38 -6.62 -11.77
N ARG A 653 1.35 -5.82 -11.48
CA ARG A 653 0.58 -5.03 -12.44
C ARG A 653 1.27 -3.69 -12.69
N ALA A 654 1.56 -3.36 -13.94
CA ALA A 654 1.85 -1.98 -14.33
C ALA A 654 0.57 -1.11 -14.20
N VAL A 655 0.67 0.04 -13.55
CA VAL A 655 -0.43 0.99 -13.41
C VAL A 655 -0.15 2.24 -14.23
N ALA A 656 -1.00 2.49 -15.22
CA ALA A 656 -0.90 3.65 -16.11
C ALA A 656 -1.84 4.79 -15.69
N ARG A 657 -1.40 6.04 -15.90
CA ARG A 657 -2.24 7.25 -15.82
C ARG A 657 -1.91 8.14 -17.01
N ARG A 658 -2.95 8.62 -17.71
CA ARG A 658 -2.83 9.44 -18.94
C ARG A 658 -1.90 8.80 -19.99
N GLY A 659 -2.12 7.52 -20.29
CA GLY A 659 -1.34 6.74 -21.27
C GLY A 659 0.06 6.30 -20.83
N GLN A 660 0.61 6.87 -19.76
CA GLN A 660 1.97 6.54 -19.27
C GLN A 660 1.91 5.59 -18.07
N VAL A 661 2.74 4.54 -18.09
CA VAL A 661 2.98 3.64 -16.95
C VAL A 661 3.72 4.42 -15.85
N ARG A 662 3.09 4.56 -14.67
CA ARG A 662 3.57 5.43 -13.57
C ARG A 662 4.13 4.70 -12.36
N GLY A 663 3.84 3.40 -12.24
CA GLY A 663 4.41 2.52 -11.22
C GLY A 663 3.85 1.11 -11.33
N LEU A 664 4.07 0.34 -10.28
CA LEU A 664 3.59 -1.03 -10.12
C LEU A 664 2.54 -1.11 -9.01
N ALA A 665 1.73 -2.17 -9.04
CA ALA A 665 0.88 -2.58 -7.93
C ALA A 665 0.87 -4.11 -7.81
N ARG A 666 0.77 -4.62 -6.58
CA ARG A 666 0.63 -6.06 -6.29
C ARG A 666 -0.04 -6.26 -4.93
N TYR A 667 -0.94 -7.21 -4.80
CA TYR A 667 -1.57 -7.54 -3.52
C TYR A 667 -1.53 -9.06 -3.30
N GLY A 668 -1.18 -9.51 -2.09
CA GLY A 668 -0.96 -10.94 -1.82
C GLY A 668 -0.67 -11.27 -0.35
N GLY A 669 -0.22 -12.50 -0.13
CA GLY A 669 -0.22 -13.12 1.20
C GLY A 669 -1.59 -13.71 1.57
N ARG A 670 -1.76 -14.05 2.85
CA ARG A 670 -3.03 -14.47 3.45
C ARG A 670 -3.82 -13.23 3.92
N ARG A 671 -5.02 -13.44 4.47
CA ARG A 671 -5.80 -12.37 5.11
C ARG A 671 -5.13 -11.88 6.40
N VAL A 672 -5.44 -10.66 6.83
CA VAL A 672 -4.91 -10.07 8.07
C VAL A 672 -5.40 -10.84 9.30
N ASP A 673 -6.66 -11.25 9.33
CA ASP A 673 -7.22 -12.06 10.41
C ASP A 673 -6.56 -13.45 10.52
N GLU A 674 -6.35 -14.12 9.40
CA GLU A 674 -5.64 -15.40 9.34
C GLU A 674 -4.18 -15.31 9.84
N VAL A 675 -3.44 -14.26 9.47
CA VAL A 675 -2.02 -14.11 9.85
C VAL A 675 -1.89 -13.65 11.29
N LEU A 676 -2.57 -12.57 11.67
CA LEU A 676 -2.47 -12.02 13.02
C LEU A 676 -3.13 -12.94 14.06
N GLY A 677 -4.18 -13.67 13.69
CA GLY A 677 -4.76 -14.73 14.52
C GLY A 677 -3.78 -15.88 14.78
N GLY A 678 -3.05 -16.32 13.75
CA GLY A 678 -1.99 -17.33 13.90
C GLY A 678 -0.84 -16.86 14.80
N LEU A 679 -0.37 -15.62 14.60
CA LEU A 679 0.69 -15.02 15.43
C LEU A 679 0.25 -14.82 16.89
N ALA A 680 -1.02 -14.46 17.12
CA ALA A 680 -1.57 -14.34 18.48
C ALA A 680 -1.69 -15.71 19.16
N ALA A 681 -2.17 -16.73 18.45
CA ALA A 681 -2.23 -18.11 18.95
C ALA A 681 -0.84 -18.70 19.24
N ALA A 682 0.19 -18.30 18.48
CA ALA A 682 1.59 -18.66 18.71
C ALA A 682 2.30 -17.77 19.76
N GLY A 683 1.59 -16.88 20.46
CA GLY A 683 2.16 -16.00 21.48
C GLY A 683 3.13 -14.93 20.95
N ARG A 684 3.22 -14.73 19.63
CA ARG A 684 4.13 -13.76 19.00
C ARG A 684 3.62 -12.31 19.07
N ILE A 685 2.31 -12.11 19.21
CA ILE A 685 1.68 -10.79 19.38
C ILE A 685 0.55 -10.82 20.42
N THR A 686 0.33 -9.69 21.09
CA THR A 686 -0.67 -9.54 22.17
C THR A 686 -1.97 -8.87 21.72
N LEU A 687 -2.33 -8.98 20.42
CA LEU A 687 -3.55 -8.38 19.87
C LEU A 687 -4.82 -9.08 20.37
N THR A 688 -5.87 -8.30 20.67
CA THR A 688 -7.20 -8.87 20.95
C THR A 688 -7.94 -9.25 19.67
N ARG A 689 -9.04 -10.04 19.80
CA ARG A 689 -9.92 -10.37 18.66
C ARG A 689 -10.53 -9.10 18.03
N GLU A 690 -10.85 -8.09 18.84
CA GLU A 690 -11.38 -6.79 18.39
C GLU A 690 -10.31 -5.93 17.69
N ASP A 691 -9.05 -6.03 18.12
CA ASP A 691 -7.91 -5.41 17.41
C ASP A 691 -7.75 -6.03 16.03
N ILE A 692 -7.69 -7.37 15.94
CA ILE A 692 -7.53 -8.11 14.67
C ILE A 692 -8.69 -7.83 13.70
N ASP A 693 -9.93 -7.85 14.18
CA ASP A 693 -11.11 -7.46 13.37
C ASP A 693 -11.02 -6.02 12.86
N THR A 694 -10.53 -5.08 13.68
CA THR A 694 -10.33 -3.69 13.25
C THR A 694 -9.31 -3.58 12.14
N LEU A 695 -8.16 -4.24 12.29
CA LEU A 695 -7.09 -4.23 11.30
C LEU A 695 -7.54 -4.91 9.99
N GLN A 696 -8.32 -5.99 10.08
CA GLN A 696 -8.94 -6.62 8.91
C GLN A 696 -9.92 -5.68 8.18
N ARG A 697 -10.75 -4.90 8.90
CA ARG A 697 -11.66 -3.91 8.28
C ARG A 697 -10.90 -2.77 7.60
N VAL A 698 -9.81 -2.28 8.19
CA VAL A 698 -8.91 -1.33 7.53
C VAL A 698 -8.28 -1.95 6.28
N ALA A 699 -7.78 -3.18 6.37
CA ALA A 699 -7.17 -3.89 5.25
C ALA A 699 -8.14 -4.12 4.08
N ASN A 700 -9.44 -4.36 4.34
CA ASN A 700 -10.44 -4.44 3.26
C ASN A 700 -10.49 -3.11 2.45
N VAL A 701 -10.49 -1.97 3.16
CA VAL A 701 -10.48 -0.61 2.57
C VAL A 701 -9.17 -0.28 1.85
N GLU A 702 -8.04 -0.85 2.27
CA GLU A 702 -6.75 -0.56 1.67
C GLU A 702 -6.33 -1.65 0.65
N THR A 703 -5.96 -2.84 1.13
CA THR A 703 -5.39 -3.97 0.37
C THR A 703 -6.41 -4.98 -0.19
N GLY A 704 -7.69 -4.83 0.13
CA GLY A 704 -8.70 -5.87 -0.13
C GLY A 704 -8.69 -6.99 0.92
N GLY A 705 -8.11 -6.72 2.08
CA GLY A 705 -8.13 -7.60 3.25
C GLY A 705 -6.92 -8.51 3.40
N LEU A 706 -5.90 -8.33 2.57
CA LEU A 706 -4.66 -9.12 2.55
C LEU A 706 -3.56 -8.45 3.38
N ILE A 707 -2.67 -9.24 3.97
CA ILE A 707 -1.57 -8.76 4.82
C ILE A 707 -0.60 -7.83 4.07
N GLN A 708 -0.39 -8.04 2.76
CA GLN A 708 0.46 -7.20 1.93
C GLN A 708 -0.28 -6.64 0.71
N GLY A 709 -0.08 -5.35 0.47
CA GLY A 709 -0.41 -4.66 -0.77
C GLY A 709 0.63 -3.60 -1.07
N LEU A 710 1.22 -3.64 -2.26
CA LEU A 710 2.18 -2.65 -2.74
C LEU A 710 1.52 -1.76 -3.80
N ASN A 711 1.76 -0.46 -3.70
CA ASN A 711 1.50 0.53 -4.75
C ASN A 711 2.71 1.45 -4.90
N THR A 712 3.20 1.64 -6.14
CA THR A 712 4.32 2.54 -6.46
C THR A 712 4.01 3.53 -7.58
N TRP A 713 2.74 3.83 -7.87
CA TRP A 713 2.31 4.59 -9.05
C TRP A 713 1.77 6.01 -8.77
N ASP A 714 1.62 6.39 -7.51
CA ASP A 714 1.02 7.66 -7.06
C ASP A 714 2.08 8.70 -6.64
N SER A 715 1.67 9.74 -5.92
CA SER A 715 2.60 10.73 -5.35
C SER A 715 3.37 10.21 -4.14
N ALA A 716 2.87 9.19 -3.45
CA ALA A 716 3.52 8.61 -2.28
C ALA A 716 4.77 7.80 -2.64
N VAL A 717 4.89 7.40 -3.91
CA VAL A 717 6.04 6.72 -4.56
C VAL A 717 6.21 5.27 -4.15
N VAL A 718 6.11 4.95 -2.86
CA VAL A 718 5.96 3.59 -2.34
C VAL A 718 4.96 3.59 -1.20
N SER A 719 4.01 2.67 -1.26
CA SER A 719 3.00 2.37 -0.24
C SER A 719 2.95 0.86 -0.05
N ILE A 720 3.20 0.35 1.16
CA ILE A 720 3.14 -1.10 1.46
C ILE A 720 2.42 -1.43 2.78
N GLY A 721 2.15 -2.71 3.03
CA GLY A 721 1.50 -3.22 4.24
C GLY A 721 -0.03 -3.07 4.23
N PHE A 722 -0.69 -3.73 5.18
CA PHE A 722 -2.15 -3.78 5.25
C PHE A 722 -2.81 -2.44 5.59
N MET A 723 -2.05 -1.45 6.09
CA MET A 723 -2.50 -0.06 6.30
C MET A 723 -1.98 0.96 5.26
N GLN A 724 -1.23 0.54 4.24
CA GLN A 724 -0.57 1.41 3.24
C GLN A 724 0.36 2.47 3.88
N TRP A 725 1.43 1.99 4.49
CA TRP A 725 2.53 2.81 4.99
C TRP A 725 3.26 3.48 3.82
N THR A 726 3.17 4.81 3.76
CA THR A 726 3.59 5.63 2.62
C THR A 726 4.99 6.25 2.82
N LEU A 727 5.82 6.22 1.78
CA LEU A 727 7.17 6.80 1.76
C LEU A 727 7.15 8.35 1.85
N GLN A 728 6.20 9.01 1.20
CA GLN A 728 6.04 10.49 1.22
C GLN A 728 5.74 11.04 2.62
N HIS A 729 5.05 10.28 3.47
CA HIS A 729 4.61 10.75 4.80
C HIS A 729 5.50 10.23 5.94
N GLY A 730 6.63 9.58 5.63
CA GLY A 730 7.56 9.05 6.63
C GLY A 730 7.08 7.76 7.31
N LYS A 731 5.82 7.34 7.04
CA LYS A 731 5.16 6.14 7.58
C LYS A 731 5.95 4.86 7.26
N LEU A 732 6.40 4.70 6.02
CA LEU A 732 7.19 3.54 5.61
C LEU A 732 8.56 3.55 6.30
N GLN A 733 9.21 4.71 6.41
CA GLN A 733 10.48 4.85 7.12
C GLN A 733 10.34 4.66 8.64
N GLU A 734 9.17 4.92 9.23
CA GLU A 734 8.85 4.56 10.62
C GLU A 734 8.81 3.04 10.80
N TRP A 735 8.20 2.30 9.86
CA TRP A 735 8.19 0.84 9.87
C TRP A 735 9.59 0.24 9.64
N ILE A 736 10.33 0.71 8.61
CA ILE A 736 11.69 0.23 8.31
C ILE A 736 12.63 0.40 9.51
N ARG A 737 12.58 1.55 10.23
CA ARG A 737 13.42 1.75 11.43
C ARG A 737 13.11 0.73 12.52
N ARG A 738 11.84 0.45 12.78
CA ARG A 738 11.43 -0.50 13.83
C ARG A 738 11.78 -1.94 13.45
N ALA A 739 11.57 -2.32 12.20
CA ALA A 739 11.83 -3.65 11.65
C ALA A 739 13.14 -3.70 10.83
N THR A 740 14.23 -3.11 11.35
CA THR A 740 15.46 -2.91 10.58
C THR A 740 16.07 -4.23 10.10
N ALA A 741 16.12 -5.26 10.96
CA ALA A 741 16.66 -6.57 10.57
C ALA A 741 15.78 -7.25 9.49
N ALA A 742 14.45 -7.22 9.66
CA ALA A 742 13.51 -7.69 8.63
C ALA A 742 13.72 -7.00 7.28
N PHE A 743 13.69 -5.66 7.20
CA PHE A 743 13.86 -4.95 5.93
C PHE A 743 15.26 -5.15 5.33
N ALA A 744 16.31 -5.29 6.14
CA ALA A 744 17.66 -5.59 5.68
C ALA A 744 17.75 -6.97 4.99
N ARG A 745 17.02 -8.01 5.45
CA ARG A 745 16.94 -9.32 4.76
C ARG A 745 16.47 -9.21 3.30
N HIS A 746 15.65 -8.21 2.99
CA HIS A 746 15.17 -7.93 1.62
C HIS A 746 16.00 -6.86 0.90
N GLY A 747 17.15 -6.46 1.45
CA GLY A 747 18.01 -5.43 0.90
C GLY A 747 17.37 -4.04 0.87
N ILE A 748 16.61 -3.69 1.91
CA ILE A 748 16.05 -2.35 2.13
C ILE A 748 16.63 -1.78 3.41
N GLU A 749 17.37 -0.69 3.28
CA GLU A 749 17.89 0.12 4.38
C GLU A 749 17.53 1.59 4.15
N LEU A 750 17.40 2.36 5.23
CA LEU A 750 17.38 3.81 5.11
C LEU A 750 18.78 4.34 4.83
N ASP A 751 18.88 5.32 3.94
CA ASP A 751 20.10 6.08 3.72
C ASP A 751 20.22 7.18 4.81
N PRO A 752 21.21 7.12 5.71
CA PRO A 752 21.34 8.10 6.79
C PRO A 752 21.85 9.47 6.30
N ALA A 753 22.40 9.55 5.08
CA ALA A 753 23.01 10.75 4.52
C ALA A 753 22.12 11.48 3.51
N ARG A 754 20.99 10.89 3.10
CA ARG A 754 20.14 11.41 1.99
C ARG A 754 18.66 11.43 2.36
N THR A 755 17.96 12.44 1.84
CA THR A 755 16.50 12.58 1.91
C THR A 755 15.89 12.70 0.52
N TYR A 756 14.61 12.32 0.40
CA TYR A 756 13.79 12.59 -0.77
C TYR A 756 12.90 13.82 -0.52
N LEU A 757 12.90 14.75 -1.47
CA LEU A 757 12.15 16.01 -1.38
C LEU A 757 10.89 15.96 -2.26
N TRP A 758 9.71 16.09 -1.66
CA TRP A 758 8.46 16.37 -2.36
C TRP A 758 8.24 17.87 -2.45
N THR A 759 8.15 18.37 -3.68
CA THR A 759 7.90 19.78 -3.97
C THR A 759 6.53 19.96 -4.62
N ARG A 760 5.90 21.11 -4.35
CA ARG A 760 4.66 21.57 -4.97
C ARG A 760 4.76 23.08 -5.13
N GLU A 761 4.47 23.58 -6.34
CA GLU A 761 4.48 25.04 -6.62
C GLU A 761 5.81 25.71 -6.18
N GLY A 762 6.94 25.04 -6.45
CA GLY A 762 8.29 25.49 -6.08
C GLY A 762 8.69 25.29 -4.61
N ARG A 763 7.76 24.92 -3.71
CA ARG A 763 8.01 24.78 -2.27
C ARG A 763 8.10 23.32 -1.84
N THR A 764 9.01 22.99 -0.92
CA THR A 764 9.08 21.66 -0.30
C THR A 764 7.87 21.45 0.62
N VAL A 765 7.09 20.39 0.38
CA VAL A 765 5.90 20.01 1.15
C VAL A 765 6.09 18.73 1.97
N ALA A 766 7.08 17.91 1.64
CA ALA A 766 7.57 16.84 2.52
C ALA A 766 9.05 16.56 2.24
N GLU A 767 9.77 16.16 3.28
CA GLU A 767 11.15 15.66 3.23
C GLU A 767 11.18 14.38 4.08
N GLN A 768 11.72 13.30 3.55
CA GLN A 768 11.76 12.00 4.24
C GLN A 768 13.07 11.27 3.95
N GLY A 769 13.51 10.39 4.86
CA GLY A 769 14.71 9.57 4.66
C GLY A 769 14.67 8.78 3.34
N ALA A 770 15.78 8.78 2.61
CA ALA A 770 15.94 8.02 1.39
C ALA A 770 16.20 6.53 1.67
N ILE A 771 16.28 5.73 0.61
CA ILE A 771 16.59 4.29 0.67
C ILE A 771 18.00 4.09 0.12
N ARG A 772 18.85 3.35 0.84
CA ARG A 772 20.24 3.12 0.44
C ARG A 772 20.29 2.43 -0.93
N GLY A 773 21.11 2.95 -1.85
CA GLY A 773 21.31 2.35 -3.18
C GLY A 773 20.27 2.71 -4.25
N ALA A 774 19.26 3.52 -3.92
CA ALA A 774 18.43 4.21 -4.93
C ALA A 774 18.82 5.69 -4.96
N ALA A 775 19.24 6.20 -6.12
CA ALA A 775 19.72 7.58 -6.27
C ALA A 775 18.56 8.59 -6.18
N THR A 776 17.43 8.27 -6.80
CA THR A 776 16.17 9.01 -6.74
C THR A 776 15.03 8.13 -6.21
N ARG A 777 14.00 8.75 -5.63
CA ARG A 777 12.81 8.03 -5.15
C ARG A 777 12.08 7.27 -6.26
N ASP A 778 12.12 7.78 -7.50
CA ASP A 778 11.30 7.26 -8.60
C ASP A 778 11.89 5.97 -9.21
N GLU A 779 13.12 5.60 -8.86
CA GLU A 779 13.70 4.25 -9.04
C GLU A 779 13.01 3.20 -8.17
N LEU A 780 12.55 3.56 -6.97
CA LEU A 780 11.89 2.63 -6.03
C LEU A 780 10.58 2.04 -6.57
N ARG A 781 10.08 2.57 -7.68
CA ARG A 781 8.89 2.09 -8.37
C ARG A 781 9.14 0.88 -9.25
N TRP A 782 10.41 0.59 -9.57
CA TRP A 782 10.84 -0.30 -10.66
C TRP A 782 11.89 -1.33 -10.21
N ASP A 783 12.47 -2.05 -11.17
CA ASP A 783 13.87 -2.50 -11.17
C ASP A 783 14.36 -3.07 -9.82
N GLY A 784 13.71 -4.15 -9.38
CA GLY A 784 14.06 -4.87 -8.15
C GLY A 784 13.40 -4.30 -6.88
N TRP A 785 13.33 -2.97 -6.74
CA TRP A 785 12.81 -2.32 -5.53
C TRP A 785 11.37 -2.69 -5.20
N ALA A 786 10.49 -2.75 -6.20
CA ALA A 786 9.11 -3.17 -5.98
C ALA A 786 9.00 -4.63 -5.50
N GLN A 787 9.90 -5.51 -5.94
CA GLN A 787 9.98 -6.87 -5.40
C GLN A 787 10.44 -6.88 -3.94
N ARG A 788 11.53 -6.18 -3.63
CA ARG A 788 12.07 -6.05 -2.27
C ARG A 788 11.02 -5.53 -1.29
N PHE A 789 10.31 -4.46 -1.65
CA PHE A 789 9.27 -3.88 -0.80
C PHE A 789 8.04 -4.78 -0.62
N PHE A 790 7.67 -5.56 -1.65
CA PHE A 790 6.58 -6.53 -1.52
C PHE A 790 6.97 -7.70 -0.61
N SER A 791 8.18 -8.25 -0.75
CA SER A 791 8.68 -9.34 0.09
C SER A 791 8.90 -8.93 1.54
N ALA A 792 9.40 -7.72 1.80
CA ALA A 792 9.64 -7.24 3.16
C ALA A 792 8.36 -7.14 4.01
N GLY A 793 7.25 -6.67 3.44
CA GLY A 793 5.94 -6.71 4.12
C GLY A 793 5.22 -8.07 4.08
N LEU A 794 5.95 -9.15 3.76
CA LEU A 794 5.54 -10.55 4.00
C LEU A 794 6.46 -11.26 5.01
N ASP A 795 7.50 -10.59 5.51
CA ASP A 795 8.42 -11.11 6.52
C ASP A 795 7.72 -11.11 7.90
N GLU A 796 7.81 -12.21 8.66
CA GLU A 796 7.08 -12.37 9.92
C GLU A 796 7.45 -11.29 10.95
N GLU A 797 8.75 -10.97 11.09
CA GLU A 797 9.24 -9.94 12.01
C GLU A 797 8.70 -8.55 11.59
N ALA A 798 8.69 -8.26 10.29
CA ALA A 798 8.12 -7.02 9.78
C ALA A 798 6.61 -6.93 10.07
N VAL A 799 5.86 -8.03 9.91
CA VAL A 799 4.42 -8.10 10.15
C VAL A 799 4.07 -7.98 11.65
N VAL A 800 4.84 -8.61 12.54
CA VAL A 800 4.74 -8.45 14.01
C VAL A 800 4.90 -6.97 14.39
N ILE A 801 5.88 -6.29 13.79
CA ILE A 801 6.16 -4.87 14.04
C ILE A 801 5.12 -3.96 13.35
N GLU A 802 4.56 -4.37 12.20
CA GLU A 802 3.45 -3.68 11.53
C GLU A 802 2.21 -3.67 12.43
N ALA A 803 1.89 -4.80 13.06
CA ALA A 803 0.77 -4.93 13.99
C ALA A 803 0.88 -3.99 15.21
N ALA A 804 2.08 -3.83 15.78
CA ALA A 804 2.32 -2.87 16.86
C ALA A 804 2.17 -1.41 16.38
N LEU A 805 2.80 -1.06 15.26
CA LEU A 805 2.72 0.28 14.64
C LEU A 805 1.29 0.64 14.19
N ALA A 806 0.51 -0.36 13.79
CA ALA A 806 -0.90 -0.24 13.46
C ALA A 806 -1.72 0.15 14.69
N LEU A 807 -1.57 -0.55 15.83
CA LEU A 807 -2.27 -0.17 17.07
C LEU A 807 -1.95 1.24 17.53
N GLU A 808 -0.70 1.69 17.42
CA GLU A 808 -0.34 3.08 17.68
C GLU A 808 -1.07 4.06 16.77
N HIS A 809 -1.17 3.76 15.46
CA HIS A 809 -1.95 4.59 14.55
C HIS A 809 -3.44 4.59 14.91
N LEU A 810 -4.03 3.45 15.27
CA LEU A 810 -5.41 3.39 15.76
C LEU A 810 -5.62 4.22 17.03
N ARG A 811 -4.61 4.32 17.91
CA ARG A 811 -4.59 5.21 19.09
C ARG A 811 -4.48 6.68 18.65
N ARG A 812 -3.52 7.04 17.79
CA ARG A 812 -3.33 8.40 17.21
C ARG A 812 -4.62 8.91 16.54
N HIS A 813 -5.36 8.07 15.82
CA HIS A 813 -6.63 8.43 15.19
C HIS A 813 -7.70 8.87 16.20
N ARG A 814 -7.87 8.12 17.31
CA ARG A 814 -8.83 8.47 18.37
C ARG A 814 -8.43 9.78 19.09
N THR A 815 -7.16 9.96 19.42
CA THR A 815 -6.64 11.22 19.97
C THR A 815 -6.89 12.40 19.02
N GLY A 816 -6.69 12.19 17.71
CA GLY A 816 -6.98 13.18 16.68
C GLY A 816 -8.45 13.52 16.49
N LEU A 817 -9.38 12.61 16.82
CA LEU A 817 -10.81 12.93 16.96
C LEU A 817 -11.09 13.72 18.23
N ARG A 818 -10.57 13.30 19.40
CA ARG A 818 -10.75 14.02 20.67
C ARG A 818 -10.34 15.49 20.57
N ALA A 819 -9.18 15.76 19.98
CA ALA A 819 -8.64 17.10 19.74
C ALA A 819 -9.44 17.93 18.71
N TYR A 820 -10.23 17.28 17.85
CA TYR A 820 -11.09 17.94 16.86
C TYR A 820 -12.49 18.22 17.39
N LEU A 821 -13.06 17.32 18.21
CA LEU A 821 -14.36 17.54 18.86
C LEU A 821 -14.30 18.62 19.94
N GLN A 822 -13.15 18.76 20.62
CA GLN A 822 -12.92 19.70 21.75
C GLN A 822 -13.94 19.58 22.91
N ASN A 823 -14.76 18.53 22.89
CA ASN A 823 -15.82 18.25 23.84
C ASN A 823 -15.59 16.83 24.41
N PRO A 824 -15.16 16.69 25.68
CA PRO A 824 -14.91 15.39 26.29
C PRO A 824 -16.14 14.49 26.31
N ALA A 825 -17.30 14.99 26.75
CA ALA A 825 -18.52 14.19 26.86
C ALA A 825 -18.98 13.62 25.50
N LEU A 826 -18.89 14.41 24.43
CA LEU A 826 -19.22 13.96 23.07
C LEU A 826 -18.22 12.92 22.54
N TYR A 827 -16.95 13.02 22.94
CA TYR A 827 -15.93 12.00 22.67
C TYR A 827 -16.17 10.73 23.50
N ASP A 828 -16.67 10.83 24.72
CA ASP A 828 -16.96 9.67 25.57
C ASP A 828 -18.21 8.91 25.08
N VAL A 829 -19.23 9.61 24.57
CA VAL A 829 -20.35 8.99 23.80
C VAL A 829 -19.82 8.22 22.58
N PHE A 830 -18.93 8.83 21.79
CA PHE A 830 -18.26 8.13 20.69
C PHE A 830 -17.50 6.89 21.18
N MET A 831 -16.75 7.00 22.28
CA MET A 831 -15.99 5.89 22.83
C MET A 831 -16.89 4.76 23.38
N GLY A 832 -18.12 5.07 23.79
CA GLY A 832 -19.17 4.07 24.06
C GLY A 832 -19.47 3.24 22.81
N HIS A 833 -19.93 3.88 21.73
CA HIS A 833 -20.24 3.19 20.46
C HIS A 833 -19.02 2.48 19.84
N TYR A 834 -17.83 3.08 19.92
CA TYR A 834 -16.57 2.51 19.43
C TYR A 834 -16.16 1.24 20.18
N ARG A 835 -16.43 1.14 21.48
CA ARG A 835 -16.20 -0.09 22.27
C ARG A 835 -17.29 -1.13 21.99
N ALA A 836 -18.55 -0.70 21.93
CA ALA A 836 -19.71 -1.58 21.80
C ALA A 836 -19.97 -2.12 20.37
N SER A 837 -19.30 -1.59 19.33
CA SER A 837 -19.54 -2.01 17.95
C SER A 837 -18.26 -2.05 17.10
N LEU A 838 -17.86 -3.26 16.74
CA LEU A 838 -16.79 -3.54 15.76
C LEU A 838 -17.03 -2.83 14.42
N ARG A 839 -18.29 -2.63 14.02
CA ARG A 839 -18.65 -1.90 12.79
C ARG A 839 -18.38 -0.39 12.93
N VAL A 840 -18.73 0.23 14.06
CA VAL A 840 -18.40 1.64 14.35
C VAL A 840 -16.87 1.83 14.40
N ARG A 841 -16.21 0.93 15.13
CA ARG A 841 -14.75 0.87 15.27
C ARG A 841 -14.03 0.76 13.92
N GLY A 842 -14.46 -0.16 13.06
CA GLY A 842 -13.94 -0.33 11.71
C GLY A 842 -14.21 0.86 10.77
N LEU A 843 -15.45 1.36 10.74
CA LEU A 843 -15.84 2.54 9.95
C LEU A 843 -14.95 3.74 10.26
N PHE A 844 -14.83 4.10 11.55
CA PHE A 844 -13.99 5.23 11.97
C PHE A 844 -12.52 5.01 11.61
N GLN A 845 -11.94 3.85 11.94
CA GLN A 845 -10.51 3.64 11.76
C GLN A 845 -10.09 3.58 10.29
N ALA A 846 -10.88 2.94 9.43
CA ALA A 846 -10.62 2.91 8.00
C ALA A 846 -10.86 4.28 7.36
N ALA A 847 -11.92 4.99 7.75
CA ALA A 847 -12.16 6.36 7.32
C ALA A 847 -10.98 7.28 7.68
N TYR A 848 -10.43 7.14 8.89
CA TYR A 848 -9.34 7.99 9.38
C TYR A 848 -8.00 7.63 8.72
N ASN A 849 -7.70 6.35 8.48
CA ASN A 849 -6.49 5.98 7.74
C ASN A 849 -6.50 6.56 6.31
N ASN A 850 -7.66 6.51 5.65
CA ASN A 850 -7.82 6.91 4.26
C ASN A 850 -7.92 8.43 4.06
N LEU A 851 -8.78 9.11 4.85
CA LEU A 851 -9.02 10.55 4.74
C LEU A 851 -9.35 11.19 6.11
N PRO A 852 -8.33 11.50 6.94
CA PRO A 852 -8.49 12.02 8.31
C PRO A 852 -9.45 13.21 8.46
N ALA A 853 -9.52 14.09 7.46
CA ALA A 853 -10.40 15.27 7.49
C ALA A 853 -11.89 14.89 7.39
N ALA A 854 -12.23 13.98 6.50
CA ALA A 854 -13.59 13.51 6.31
C ALA A 854 -14.04 12.59 7.46
N ALA A 855 -13.14 11.75 7.98
CA ALA A 855 -13.40 10.92 9.15
C ALA A 855 -13.85 11.74 10.36
N LYS A 856 -13.06 12.76 10.73
CA LYS A 856 -13.35 13.63 11.87
C LYS A 856 -14.64 14.42 11.70
N ARG A 857 -14.90 14.94 10.49
CA ARG A 857 -16.14 15.67 10.19
C ARG A 857 -17.37 14.76 10.24
N GLY A 858 -17.36 13.64 9.51
CA GLY A 858 -18.48 12.68 9.48
C GLY A 858 -18.80 12.12 10.87
N THR A 859 -17.78 11.80 11.68
CA THR A 859 -18.00 11.39 13.07
C THR A 859 -18.58 12.50 13.95
N ALA A 860 -18.13 13.76 13.81
CA ALA A 860 -18.73 14.88 14.54
C ALA A 860 -20.20 15.11 14.15
N THR A 861 -20.53 15.06 12.85
CA THR A 861 -21.90 15.16 12.33
C THR A 861 -22.78 14.03 12.85
N ALA A 862 -22.31 12.79 12.84
CA ALA A 862 -23.04 11.64 13.36
C ALA A 862 -23.31 11.77 14.87
N LEU A 863 -22.33 12.23 15.66
CA LEU A 863 -22.50 12.45 17.10
C LEU A 863 -23.52 13.56 17.40
N GLY A 864 -23.54 14.63 16.61
CA GLY A 864 -24.54 15.70 16.74
C GLY A 864 -25.98 15.25 16.46
N ALA A 865 -26.18 14.13 15.76
CA ALA A 865 -27.48 13.56 15.43
C ALA A 865 -27.79 12.22 16.13
N ALA A 866 -26.92 11.76 17.05
CA ALA A 866 -27.04 10.45 17.68
C ALA A 866 -28.18 10.36 18.71
N GLY A 867 -28.38 11.40 19.52
CA GLY A 867 -29.33 11.35 20.65
C GLY A 867 -29.03 10.18 21.58
N ALA A 868 -30.05 9.36 21.86
CA ALA A 868 -29.95 8.17 22.71
C ALA A 868 -30.02 6.84 21.89
N MET A 869 -29.55 6.83 20.64
CA MET A 869 -29.64 5.64 19.77
C MET A 869 -28.64 4.53 20.13
N ASP A 870 -28.94 3.29 19.73
CA ASP A 870 -28.04 2.15 19.87
C ASP A 870 -26.85 2.18 18.89
N SER A 871 -25.85 1.32 19.14
CA SER A 871 -24.61 1.25 18.35
C SER A 871 -24.75 0.60 16.96
N GLU A 872 -25.91 0.02 16.61
CA GLU A 872 -26.21 -0.44 15.25
C GLU A 872 -26.80 0.70 14.41
N ARG A 873 -27.74 1.46 14.98
CA ARG A 873 -28.26 2.71 14.41
C ARG A 873 -27.15 3.75 14.24
N PHE A 874 -26.30 3.94 15.25
CA PHE A 874 -25.14 4.83 15.15
C PHE A 874 -24.15 4.38 14.06
N ALA A 875 -24.02 3.08 13.79
CA ALA A 875 -23.20 2.57 12.69
C ALA A 875 -23.79 2.81 11.28
N ALA A 876 -25.10 3.03 11.18
CA ALA A 876 -25.75 3.50 9.95
C ALA A 876 -25.56 5.01 9.77
N LEU A 877 -25.92 5.80 10.79
CA LEU A 877 -25.76 7.25 10.81
C LEU A 877 -24.31 7.70 10.57
N LEU A 878 -23.33 7.03 11.20
CA LEU A 878 -21.91 7.26 10.96
C LEU A 878 -21.51 6.95 9.51
N ALA A 879 -22.06 5.90 8.90
CA ALA A 879 -21.77 5.58 7.51
C ALA A 879 -22.30 6.68 6.56
N GLU A 880 -23.52 7.15 6.77
CA GLU A 880 -24.13 8.23 5.97
C GLU A 880 -23.39 9.56 6.13
N ALA A 881 -23.06 9.95 7.36
CA ALA A 881 -22.29 11.16 7.65
C ALA A 881 -20.85 11.09 7.09
N LEU A 882 -20.25 9.90 7.01
CA LEU A 882 -18.97 9.68 6.32
C LEU A 882 -19.09 9.84 4.81
N LEU A 883 -20.14 9.29 4.16
CA LEU A 883 -20.36 9.50 2.71
C LEU A 883 -20.49 11.00 2.38
N ALA A 884 -21.25 11.75 3.18
CA ALA A 884 -21.38 13.20 3.03
C ALA A 884 -20.03 13.94 3.22
N ALA A 885 -19.28 13.62 4.28
CA ALA A 885 -17.98 14.25 4.54
C ALA A 885 -16.88 13.87 3.53
N TYR A 886 -17.03 12.74 2.81
CA TYR A 886 -16.19 12.40 1.67
C TYR A 886 -16.60 13.18 0.40
N ALA A 887 -17.90 13.40 0.17
CA ALA A 887 -18.43 14.15 -0.98
C ALA A 887 -17.87 15.58 -1.06
N GLU A 888 -17.76 16.27 0.09
CA GLU A 888 -17.09 17.58 0.22
C GLU A 888 -15.61 17.59 -0.22
N ARG A 889 -14.99 16.42 -0.37
CA ARG A 889 -13.59 16.22 -0.75
C ARG A 889 -13.43 15.62 -2.15
N ALA A 890 -14.52 15.57 -2.94
CA ALA A 890 -14.58 14.96 -4.26
C ALA A 890 -14.19 13.47 -4.30
N ASP A 891 -14.39 12.77 -3.18
CA ASP A 891 -14.55 11.31 -3.15
C ASP A 891 -16.00 11.00 -2.71
N ASN A 892 -16.43 9.76 -2.82
CA ASN A 892 -17.76 9.28 -2.47
C ASN A 892 -17.74 8.49 -1.15
N GLY A 893 -16.56 8.02 -0.71
CA GLY A 893 -16.41 7.25 0.53
C GLY A 893 -17.05 5.86 0.54
N THR A 894 -17.63 5.37 -0.55
CA THR A 894 -18.44 4.15 -0.54
C THR A 894 -17.60 2.91 -0.23
N ARG A 895 -16.32 2.88 -0.66
CA ARG A 895 -15.37 1.83 -0.29
C ARG A 895 -15.19 1.74 1.23
N ILE A 896 -15.20 2.87 1.95
CA ILE A 896 -15.18 2.84 3.42
C ILE A 896 -16.43 2.12 3.96
N VAL A 897 -17.60 2.47 3.44
CA VAL A 897 -18.90 1.98 3.94
C VAL A 897 -19.23 0.55 3.50
N SER A 898 -18.67 0.04 2.41
CA SER A 898 -18.90 -1.33 1.93
C SER A 898 -17.85 -2.31 2.44
N GLU A 899 -16.55 -1.97 2.39
CA GLU A 899 -15.46 -2.87 2.78
C GLU A 899 -15.41 -3.15 4.30
N THR A 900 -15.80 -2.19 5.15
CA THR A 900 -15.80 -2.40 6.61
C THR A 900 -17.04 -3.12 7.14
N ARG A 901 -18.02 -3.49 6.28
CA ARG A 901 -19.21 -4.27 6.70
C ARG A 901 -18.77 -5.65 7.20
N THR A 902 -17.93 -6.32 6.42
CA THR A 902 -17.35 -7.63 6.75
C THR A 902 -16.08 -7.45 7.58
N GLY A 903 -15.94 -8.23 8.65
CA GLY A 903 -14.84 -8.14 9.61
C GLY A 903 -13.77 -9.21 9.45
N ALA A 904 -13.23 -9.63 10.59
CA ALA A 904 -12.55 -10.92 10.70
C ALA A 904 -13.52 -12.08 10.43
N ARG A 905 -13.03 -13.14 9.79
CA ARG A 905 -13.65 -14.48 9.75
C ARG A 905 -13.41 -15.10 11.13
N MET A 906 -14.47 -15.25 11.94
CA MET A 906 -14.31 -15.92 13.24
C MET A 906 -14.19 -17.43 13.05
N SER A 907 -13.17 -18.00 13.69
CA SER A 907 -13.01 -19.42 14.01
C SER A 907 -13.37 -19.65 15.48
#